data_AF-A0A0F0CQI3-F1
#
_entry.id   AF-A0A0F0CQI3-F1
#
_cell.length_a   1.000
_cell.length_b   1.000
_cell.length_c   1.000
_cell.angle_alpha   90.00
_cell.angle_beta   90.00
_cell.angle_gamma   90.00
#
_symmetry.space_group_name_H-M   'P 1'
#
loop_
_entity.id
_entity.type
_entity.pdbx_description
1 polymer ?
#
loop_
_entity_poly.entity_id
_entity_poly.type
_entity_poly.pdbx_seq_one_letter_code
_entity_poly.pdbx_strand_id
1 'polypeptide(L)'
;MRLADKNKQAITIPDNLASLENINNSGASETIINIQDCHSSLSAQYSIVEILRNLMKNYDLNLVALEGGSGYIDTSVMNSFPYNDIKEKTLMYLMKEGTLSAGEFFGALEGGDKIILYGTEDNVLHEENVKYFRKIYSESARELGFIETLINFLDMKEKEIYPIAAREFVFKGRLYKKGKITLDVYWDAVLKAGETRGVKFSEFPNMNKYIFSVNLEKNINFQAVTNERKMLMDKLTKICGKGELEILLGKSIDFKKGEISESEFYKWFLNFSKEKGVVPAEYNNLKKYLEYIEYCRSIDIPRMQVEIENVEKILIPSLLGEPLAKRLYKLACFTRNLENLFKIQLAPGGAEDLSKNLNENLTEEYLFFLKDVFYHLEIKKPRDFENRMAVLLKQSKENLKFYEIAERRDKVILQNTIKAMRSEKKQVAALITGGHHSEGLTRLMKKEQLSYMVLMPKFEDGKSRPYAAILTRKSGRYKKIAENDGYNLAIKTYFDSDSMSGIQESLVFSLGASFFDGRNIDDTRRLWTANYEREYNAIPKIRRDAMNVSPIAPEIFKNELYKIKIKLLGNGETCEVKCGNNIYVLKKDSFEMSCVRAVSDSNFSVAVKQVFEKLNIFLALARKKINKYFIGIKGAILSVVFFTHELFLKGEYRDLFRSIFSKHVRVVFITVLTAFLIVAPSLKELLFFNMFKKEYSAEANEYSRDTTPRWVKMISIINFNSEYPYKIRDFFKGTRAFYHILKFFYNIKLKNKLFKNKQVY
;
A
#
# COMPACT_ATOMS: atom_id res chain seq x y z
N MET A 1 -34.20 -1.46 -34.07
CA MET A 1 -34.12 -2.22 -32.80
C MET A 1 -34.18 -1.20 -31.66
N ARG A 2 -35.26 -1.22 -30.86
CA ARG A 2 -35.54 -0.20 -29.83
C ARG A 2 -34.61 -0.39 -28.62
N LEU A 3 -34.26 0.73 -27.97
CA LEU A 3 -33.38 0.89 -26.80
C LEU A 3 -33.68 -0.01 -25.56
N ALA A 4 -34.69 -0.88 -25.62
CA ALA A 4 -35.09 -1.77 -24.53
C ALA A 4 -34.34 -3.12 -24.49
N ASP A 5 -33.64 -3.52 -25.57
CA ASP A 5 -33.01 -4.85 -25.65
C ASP A 5 -31.60 -4.94 -25.05
N LYS A 6 -30.90 -3.82 -24.79
CA LYS A 6 -29.56 -3.84 -24.16
C LYS A 6 -29.60 -4.18 -22.66
N ASN A 7 -30.72 -3.91 -21.97
CA ASN A 7 -30.87 -4.12 -20.53
C ASN A 7 -31.15 -5.58 -20.11
N LYS A 8 -31.14 -6.53 -21.06
CA LYS A 8 -31.35 -7.96 -20.79
C LYS A 8 -30.09 -8.81 -20.94
N GLN A 9 -28.95 -8.24 -21.37
CA GLN A 9 -27.69 -8.96 -21.28
C GLN A 9 -27.23 -8.99 -19.83
N ALA A 10 -26.99 -10.19 -19.30
CA ALA A 10 -26.33 -10.34 -18.02
C ALA A 10 -24.97 -9.61 -18.08
N ILE A 11 -24.71 -8.73 -17.12
CA ILE A 11 -23.41 -8.06 -17.00
C ILE A 11 -22.35 -9.13 -16.77
N THR A 12 -21.30 -9.13 -17.58
CA THR A 12 -20.16 -10.05 -17.46
C THR A 12 -18.87 -9.27 -17.47
N ILE A 13 -18.00 -9.55 -16.50
CA ILE A 13 -16.66 -8.97 -16.40
C ILE A 13 -15.65 -10.05 -16.78
N PRO A 14 -14.64 -9.74 -17.61
CA PRO A 14 -13.54 -10.66 -17.90
C PRO A 14 -12.89 -11.22 -16.63
N ASP A 15 -12.73 -12.54 -16.55
CA ASP A 15 -12.22 -13.22 -15.33
C ASP A 15 -10.80 -12.77 -14.96
N ASN A 16 -10.03 -12.18 -15.87
CA ASN A 16 -8.69 -11.64 -15.60
C ASN A 16 -8.71 -10.29 -14.85
N LEU A 17 -9.82 -9.54 -14.90
CA LEU A 17 -9.95 -8.22 -14.27
C LEU A 17 -10.48 -8.29 -12.83
N ALA A 18 -11.43 -9.19 -12.55
CA ALA A 18 -12.06 -9.31 -11.24
C ALA A 18 -12.52 -10.75 -10.94
N SER A 19 -12.62 -11.10 -9.66
CA SER A 19 -13.46 -12.20 -9.17
C SER A 19 -14.86 -11.70 -8.82
N LEU A 20 -15.86 -12.52 -9.14
CA LEU A 20 -17.25 -12.29 -8.77
C LEU A 20 -17.49 -12.84 -7.35
N GLU A 21 -17.70 -11.95 -6.40
CA GLU A 21 -17.93 -12.30 -4.99
C GLU A 21 -19.43 -12.47 -4.66
N ASN A 22 -20.32 -11.82 -5.40
CA ASN A 22 -21.76 -11.98 -5.22
C ASN A 22 -22.53 -11.45 -6.42
N ILE A 23 -23.69 -12.03 -6.70
CA ILE A 23 -24.60 -11.52 -7.73
C ILE A 23 -26.04 -11.79 -7.31
N ASN A 24 -26.91 -10.81 -7.55
CA ASN A 24 -28.34 -10.96 -7.43
C ASN A 24 -29.03 -10.21 -8.57
N ASN A 25 -29.86 -10.91 -9.34
CA ASN A 25 -30.70 -10.31 -10.36
C ASN A 25 -32.15 -10.41 -9.90
N SER A 26 -32.64 -9.38 -9.21
CA SER A 26 -34.01 -9.32 -8.72
C SER A 26 -35.02 -8.88 -9.79
N GLY A 27 -34.55 -8.55 -11.00
CA GLY A 27 -35.37 -7.91 -12.03
C GLY A 27 -35.67 -6.43 -11.74
N ALA A 28 -35.06 -5.84 -10.70
CA ALA A 28 -35.15 -4.41 -10.42
C ALA A 28 -34.52 -3.59 -11.56
N SER A 29 -35.07 -2.40 -11.80
CA SER A 29 -34.61 -1.48 -12.85
C SER A 29 -33.24 -0.86 -12.57
N GLU A 30 -32.85 -0.80 -11.30
CA GLU A 30 -31.59 -0.23 -10.82
C GLU A 30 -30.61 -1.38 -10.53
N THR A 31 -29.41 -1.32 -11.11
CA THR A 31 -28.32 -2.28 -10.89
C THR A 31 -27.11 -1.58 -10.31
N ILE A 32 -26.65 -2.04 -9.14
CA ILE A 32 -25.46 -1.52 -8.46
C ILE A 32 -24.32 -2.54 -8.57
N ILE A 33 -23.20 -2.12 -9.14
CA ILE A 33 -21.98 -2.92 -9.26
C ILE A 33 -21.01 -2.43 -8.19
N ASN A 34 -20.98 -3.11 -7.04
CA ASN A 34 -20.04 -2.81 -5.97
C ASN A 34 -18.65 -3.38 -6.30
N ILE A 35 -17.65 -2.51 -6.41
CA ILE A 35 -16.25 -2.88 -6.70
C ILE A 35 -15.42 -2.63 -5.44
N GLN A 36 -14.77 -3.68 -4.94
CA GLN A 36 -13.97 -3.61 -3.72
C GLN A 36 -12.64 -2.87 -3.97
N ASP A 37 -12.39 -1.82 -3.20
CA ASP A 37 -11.17 -1.04 -3.29
C ASP A 37 -10.10 -1.55 -2.31
N CYS A 38 -9.07 -2.17 -2.85
CA CYS A 38 -7.82 -2.42 -2.14
C CYS A 38 -6.89 -1.20 -2.28
N HIS A 39 -7.11 -0.18 -1.45
CA HIS A 39 -6.40 1.09 -1.57
C HIS A 39 -4.87 0.92 -1.48
N SER A 40 -4.33 -0.05 -0.76
CA SER A 40 -2.88 -0.26 -0.68
C SER A 40 -2.25 -0.83 -1.95
N SER A 41 -3.04 -1.38 -2.87
CA SER A 41 -2.55 -2.06 -4.06
C SER A 41 -2.69 -1.19 -5.30
N LEU A 42 -1.56 -0.76 -5.88
CA LEU A 42 -1.58 0.00 -7.14
C LEU A 42 -2.09 -0.86 -8.31
N SER A 43 -1.73 -2.15 -8.34
CA SER A 43 -2.25 -3.11 -9.32
C SER A 43 -3.78 -3.24 -9.21
N ALA A 44 -4.34 -3.26 -8.00
CA ALA A 44 -5.79 -3.27 -7.81
C ALA A 44 -6.46 -2.00 -8.36
N GLN A 45 -5.86 -0.82 -8.18
CA GLN A 45 -6.40 0.41 -8.77
C GLN A 45 -6.47 0.36 -10.28
N TYR A 46 -5.40 -0.12 -10.93
CA TYR A 46 -5.41 -0.29 -12.39
C TYR A 46 -6.51 -1.27 -12.83
N SER A 47 -6.68 -2.38 -12.11
CA SER A 47 -7.78 -3.32 -12.38
C SER A 47 -9.15 -2.67 -12.22
N ILE A 48 -9.37 -1.82 -11.20
CA ILE A 48 -10.63 -1.05 -11.05
C ILE A 48 -10.87 -0.15 -12.26
N VAL A 49 -9.86 0.56 -12.75
CA VAL A 49 -9.98 1.41 -13.96
C VAL A 49 -10.40 0.57 -15.17
N GLU A 50 -9.79 -0.59 -15.38
CA GLU A 50 -10.14 -1.47 -16.50
C GLU A 50 -11.54 -2.08 -16.37
N ILE A 51 -11.97 -2.42 -15.14
CA ILE A 51 -13.36 -2.82 -14.87
C ILE A 51 -14.33 -1.70 -15.27
N LEU A 52 -14.07 -0.47 -14.83
CA LEU A 52 -14.92 0.69 -15.14
C LEU A 52 -14.96 0.98 -16.65
N ARG A 53 -13.82 0.89 -17.35
CA ARG A 53 -13.74 1.03 -18.82
C ARG A 53 -14.56 -0.05 -19.53
N ASN A 54 -14.47 -1.30 -19.09
CA ASN A 54 -15.27 -2.39 -19.63
C ASN A 54 -16.77 -2.14 -19.43
N LEU A 55 -17.17 -1.74 -18.22
CA LEU A 55 -18.55 -1.43 -17.86
C LEU A 55 -19.11 -0.25 -18.67
N MET A 56 -18.34 0.82 -18.84
CA MET A 56 -18.72 1.96 -19.66
C MET A 56 -18.91 1.57 -21.14
N LYS A 57 -18.00 0.75 -21.69
CA LYS A 57 -18.05 0.34 -23.10
C LYS A 57 -19.22 -0.61 -23.40
N ASN A 58 -19.54 -1.50 -22.46
CA ASN A 58 -20.41 -2.65 -22.73
C ASN A 58 -21.79 -2.57 -22.04
N TYR A 59 -21.93 -1.82 -20.95
CA TYR A 59 -23.08 -1.93 -20.02
C TYR A 59 -23.69 -0.60 -19.55
N ASP A 60 -23.53 0.48 -20.32
CA ASP A 60 -24.15 1.80 -20.06
C ASP A 60 -23.82 2.40 -18.67
N LEU A 61 -22.61 2.13 -18.16
CA LEU A 61 -22.15 2.73 -16.92
C LEU A 61 -21.89 4.23 -17.14
N ASN A 62 -22.70 5.08 -16.50
CA ASN A 62 -22.54 6.54 -16.50
C ASN A 62 -22.49 7.18 -15.10
N LEU A 63 -22.63 6.40 -14.02
CA LEU A 63 -22.52 6.89 -12.64
C LEU A 63 -21.48 6.05 -11.91
N VAL A 64 -20.46 6.70 -11.37
CA VAL A 64 -19.48 6.12 -10.46
C VAL A 64 -19.64 6.79 -9.10
N ALA A 65 -20.03 5.98 -8.12
CA ALA A 65 -20.26 6.37 -6.74
C ALA A 65 -19.03 5.99 -5.89
N LEU A 66 -18.50 6.93 -5.10
CA LEU A 66 -17.27 6.77 -4.35
C LEU A 66 -17.48 6.90 -2.85
N GLU A 67 -16.97 5.93 -2.09
CA GLU A 67 -16.73 6.10 -0.66
C GLU A 67 -15.69 7.22 -0.40
N GLY A 68 -15.85 7.94 0.70
CA GLY A 68 -14.91 8.98 1.17
C GLY A 68 -15.21 10.39 0.64
N GLY A 69 -15.87 10.51 -0.51
CA GLY A 69 -16.39 11.80 -1.01
C GLY A 69 -17.85 12.01 -0.65
N SER A 70 -18.36 13.24 -0.76
CA SER A 70 -19.79 13.51 -0.55
C SER A 70 -20.35 14.50 -1.57
N GLY A 71 -21.46 14.13 -2.22
CA GLY A 71 -22.11 14.97 -3.23
C GLY A 71 -21.49 14.81 -4.63
N TYR A 72 -21.85 15.68 -5.57
CA TYR A 72 -21.24 15.64 -6.90
C TYR A 72 -19.76 16.06 -6.84
N ILE A 73 -18.88 15.27 -7.45
CA ILE A 73 -17.44 15.50 -7.47
C ILE A 73 -17.04 16.12 -8.80
N ASP A 74 -16.53 17.35 -8.77
CA ASP A 74 -16.16 18.09 -9.98
C ASP A 74 -14.75 17.74 -10.49
N THR A 75 -14.69 16.99 -11.58
CA THR A 75 -13.43 16.64 -12.26
C THR A 75 -13.11 17.55 -13.45
N SER A 76 -13.86 18.64 -13.65
CA SER A 76 -13.76 19.52 -14.84
C SER A 76 -12.38 20.14 -15.03
N VAL A 77 -11.64 20.41 -13.94
CA VAL A 77 -10.27 20.94 -14.03
C VAL A 77 -9.37 20.00 -14.83
N MET A 78 -9.40 18.70 -14.57
CA MET A 78 -8.58 17.74 -15.31
C MET A 78 -9.22 17.29 -16.62
N ASN A 79 -10.56 17.18 -16.68
CA ASN A 79 -11.25 16.83 -17.92
C ASN A 79 -10.98 17.83 -19.05
N SER A 80 -10.93 19.12 -18.71
CA SER A 80 -10.70 20.22 -19.66
C SER A 80 -9.26 20.36 -20.14
N PHE A 81 -8.32 19.58 -19.60
CA PHE A 81 -6.91 19.65 -20.01
C PHE A 81 -6.74 19.27 -21.49
N PRO A 82 -6.04 20.09 -22.31
CA PRO A 82 -6.11 19.99 -23.77
C PRO A 82 -5.39 18.78 -24.38
N TYR A 83 -4.48 18.12 -23.66
CA TYR A 83 -3.67 17.02 -24.21
C TYR A 83 -3.93 15.71 -23.46
N ASN A 84 -4.59 14.75 -24.11
CA ASN A 84 -5.01 13.49 -23.48
C ASN A 84 -3.83 12.63 -22.99
N ASP A 85 -2.72 12.59 -23.69
CA ASP A 85 -1.55 11.80 -23.29
C ASP A 85 -0.93 12.35 -21.98
N ILE A 86 -0.81 13.67 -21.86
CA ILE A 86 -0.32 14.34 -20.64
C ILE A 86 -1.35 14.28 -19.51
N LYS A 87 -2.65 14.37 -19.82
CA LYS A 87 -3.74 14.16 -18.85
C LYS A 87 -3.64 12.78 -18.22
N GLU A 88 -3.54 11.73 -19.02
CA GLU A 88 -3.40 10.35 -18.53
C GLU A 88 -2.11 10.19 -17.71
N LYS A 89 -0.97 10.69 -18.19
CA LYS A 89 0.30 10.69 -17.42
C LYS A 89 0.17 11.38 -16.06
N THR A 90 -0.52 12.52 -16.01
CA THR A 90 -0.76 13.27 -14.76
C THR A 90 -1.60 12.46 -13.79
N LEU A 91 -2.72 11.91 -14.25
CA LEU A 91 -3.63 11.12 -13.42
C LEU A 91 -2.95 9.82 -12.94
N MET A 92 -2.14 9.18 -13.78
CA MET A 92 -1.35 7.99 -13.40
C MET A 92 -0.33 8.32 -12.32
N TYR A 93 0.34 9.46 -12.41
CA TYR A 93 1.24 9.95 -11.36
C TYR A 93 0.49 10.11 -10.03
N LEU A 94 -0.64 10.82 -10.02
CA LEU A 94 -1.43 11.06 -8.79
C LEU A 94 -1.94 9.73 -8.19
N MET A 95 -2.39 8.80 -9.02
CA MET A 95 -2.84 7.48 -8.56
C MET A 95 -1.69 6.63 -8.00
N LYS A 96 -0.51 6.69 -8.63
CA LYS A 96 0.72 6.02 -8.17
C LYS A 96 1.17 6.55 -6.81
N GLU A 97 1.12 7.87 -6.62
CA GLU A 97 1.44 8.51 -5.33
C GLU A 97 0.37 8.28 -4.25
N GLY A 98 -0.80 7.77 -4.63
CA GLY A 98 -1.91 7.50 -3.70
C GLY A 98 -2.70 8.75 -3.31
N THR A 99 -2.55 9.86 -4.04
CA THR A 99 -3.34 11.09 -3.83
C THR A 99 -4.72 11.02 -4.48
N LEU A 100 -4.87 10.15 -5.49
CA LEU A 100 -6.06 10.03 -6.32
C LEU A 100 -6.47 8.55 -6.42
N SER A 101 -7.77 8.27 -6.31
CA SER A 101 -8.32 6.91 -6.39
C SER A 101 -8.59 6.48 -7.84
N ALA A 102 -8.78 5.18 -8.07
CA ALA A 102 -9.14 4.65 -9.39
C ALA A 102 -10.44 5.25 -9.96
N GLY A 103 -11.44 5.49 -9.11
CA GLY A 103 -12.70 6.10 -9.52
C GLY A 103 -12.53 7.56 -9.95
N GLU A 104 -11.71 8.32 -9.23
CA GLU A 104 -11.35 9.69 -9.58
C GLU A 104 -10.48 9.76 -10.84
N PHE A 105 -9.55 8.82 -11.01
CA PHE A 105 -8.76 8.65 -12.24
C PHE A 105 -9.70 8.48 -13.43
N PHE A 106 -10.60 7.52 -13.32
CA PHE A 106 -11.55 7.19 -14.38
C PHE A 106 -12.47 8.38 -14.69
N GLY A 107 -13.04 9.02 -13.67
CA GLY A 107 -13.90 10.20 -13.84
C GLY A 107 -13.17 11.44 -14.38
N ALA A 108 -11.88 11.61 -14.10
CA ALA A 108 -11.07 12.70 -14.64
C ALA A 108 -10.59 12.45 -16.08
N LEU A 109 -10.41 11.18 -16.45
CA LEU A 109 -9.94 10.80 -17.78
C LEU A 109 -11.07 10.74 -18.80
N GLU A 110 -12.17 10.07 -18.44
CA GLU A 110 -13.33 9.74 -19.28
C GLU A 110 -14.55 10.65 -19.05
N GLY A 111 -14.44 11.62 -18.14
CA GLY A 111 -15.55 12.47 -17.67
C GLY A 111 -16.07 13.51 -18.67
N GLY A 112 -16.73 14.53 -18.11
CA GLY A 112 -17.58 15.48 -18.85
C GLY A 112 -19.05 15.01 -18.83
N ASP A 113 -19.70 14.96 -20.00
CA ASP A 113 -21.09 14.50 -20.13
C ASP A 113 -21.27 12.98 -20.01
N LYS A 114 -20.16 12.21 -20.05
CA LYS A 114 -20.18 10.74 -20.17
C LYS A 114 -20.28 10.01 -18.85
N ILE A 115 -19.54 10.46 -17.84
CA ILE A 115 -19.43 9.83 -16.52
C ILE A 115 -19.68 10.87 -15.43
N ILE A 116 -20.60 10.55 -14.54
CA ILE A 116 -20.88 11.30 -13.32
C ILE A 116 -20.10 10.66 -12.18
N LEU A 117 -19.36 11.48 -11.44
CA LEU A 117 -18.67 11.05 -10.22
C LEU A 117 -19.41 11.60 -9.01
N TYR A 118 -19.79 10.74 -8.08
CA TYR A 118 -20.62 11.12 -6.94
C TYR A 118 -20.09 10.50 -5.64
N GLY A 119 -19.79 11.34 -4.66
CA GLY A 119 -19.42 10.94 -3.31
C GLY A 119 -20.62 10.52 -2.48
N THR A 120 -20.54 9.37 -1.82
CA THR A 120 -21.68 8.75 -1.13
C THR A 120 -21.69 8.95 0.38
N GLU A 121 -20.71 9.66 0.94
CA GLU A 121 -20.57 9.78 2.38
C GLU A 121 -21.49 10.78 3.05
N ASP A 122 -21.73 10.51 4.33
CA ASP A 122 -22.16 11.50 5.32
C ASP A 122 -20.94 12.01 6.09
N ASN A 123 -20.67 13.31 6.00
CA ASN A 123 -19.48 13.92 6.61
C ASN A 123 -19.45 13.74 8.13
N VAL A 124 -20.61 13.74 8.81
CA VAL A 124 -20.66 13.62 10.28
C VAL A 124 -20.30 12.21 10.71
N LEU A 125 -20.92 11.19 10.11
CA LEU A 125 -20.59 9.78 10.38
C LEU A 125 -19.15 9.47 9.98
N HIS A 126 -18.69 10.01 8.86
CA HIS A 126 -17.32 9.85 8.40
C HIS A 126 -16.32 10.41 9.42
N GLU A 127 -16.48 11.66 9.84
CA GLU A 127 -15.61 12.29 10.84
C GLU A 127 -15.64 11.57 12.19
N GLU A 128 -16.82 11.09 12.62
CA GLU A 128 -16.95 10.28 13.81
C GLU A 128 -16.16 8.96 13.69
N ASN A 129 -16.25 8.28 12.54
CA ASN A 129 -15.53 7.05 12.29
C ASN A 129 -14.00 7.26 12.28
N VAL A 130 -13.54 8.35 11.65
CA VAL A 130 -12.13 8.76 11.63
C VAL A 130 -11.61 9.07 13.04
N LYS A 131 -12.43 9.65 13.91
CA LYS A 131 -12.07 9.88 15.31
C LYS A 131 -11.76 8.56 16.04
N TYR A 132 -12.59 7.53 15.86
CA TYR A 132 -12.32 6.22 16.45
C TYR A 132 -11.12 5.53 15.80
N PHE A 133 -10.94 5.65 14.49
CA PHE A 133 -9.72 5.15 13.81
C PHE A 133 -8.45 5.72 14.46
N ARG A 134 -8.38 7.06 14.64
CA ARG A 134 -7.25 7.74 15.27
C ARG A 134 -7.04 7.28 16.71
N LYS A 135 -8.13 7.11 17.46
CA LYS A 135 -8.09 6.62 18.84
C LYS A 135 -7.48 5.22 18.88
N ILE A 136 -8.05 4.26 18.14
CA ILE A 136 -7.57 2.87 18.10
C ILE A 136 -6.09 2.87 17.75
N TYR A 137 -5.70 3.54 16.67
CA TYR A 137 -4.31 3.58 16.21
C TYR A 137 -3.34 4.10 17.29
N SER A 138 -3.72 5.14 18.02
CA SER A 138 -2.91 5.69 19.13
C SER A 138 -2.75 4.71 20.30
N GLU A 139 -3.75 3.87 20.54
CA GLU A 139 -3.74 2.84 21.58
C GLU A 139 -2.98 1.59 21.12
N SER A 140 -3.06 1.24 19.83
CA SER A 140 -2.48 0.02 19.24
C SER A 140 -1.00 -0.15 19.53
N ALA A 141 -0.21 0.93 19.50
CA ALA A 141 1.23 0.86 19.77
C ALA A 141 1.56 0.30 21.16
N ARG A 142 0.69 0.53 22.15
CA ARG A 142 0.85 0.02 23.52
C ARG A 142 0.18 -1.34 23.70
N GLU A 143 -1.04 -1.50 23.19
CA GLU A 143 -1.87 -2.66 23.46
C GLU A 143 -1.46 -3.89 22.64
N LEU A 144 -0.99 -3.72 21.40
CA LEU A 144 -0.60 -4.85 20.56
C LEU A 144 0.54 -5.68 21.15
N GLY A 145 1.52 -5.05 21.81
CA GLY A 145 2.61 -5.81 22.46
C GLY A 145 2.12 -6.64 23.66
N PHE A 146 1.11 -6.15 24.38
CA PHE A 146 0.49 -6.91 25.46
C PHE A 146 -0.37 -8.05 24.92
N ILE A 147 -1.19 -7.79 23.90
CA ILE A 147 -1.99 -8.81 23.19
C ILE A 147 -1.09 -9.90 22.61
N GLU A 148 0.03 -9.54 21.99
CA GLU A 148 1.00 -10.50 21.44
C GLU A 148 1.59 -11.41 22.52
N THR A 149 1.89 -10.86 23.70
CA THR A 149 2.33 -11.66 24.86
C THR A 149 1.28 -12.68 25.26
N LEU A 150 0.00 -12.30 25.27
CA LEU A 150 -1.12 -13.20 25.57
C LEU A 150 -1.30 -14.27 24.49
N ILE A 151 -1.22 -13.90 23.20
CA ILE A 151 -1.32 -14.86 22.10
C ILE A 151 -0.21 -15.90 22.16
N ASN A 152 1.04 -15.48 22.37
CA ASN A 152 2.17 -16.39 22.49
C ASN A 152 1.99 -17.36 23.66
N PHE A 153 1.46 -16.85 24.77
CA PHE A 153 1.16 -17.65 25.94
C PHE A 153 0.06 -18.69 25.66
N LEU A 154 -1.05 -18.28 25.03
CA LEU A 154 -2.13 -19.18 24.66
C LEU A 154 -1.64 -20.23 23.66
N ASP A 155 -0.84 -19.86 22.66
CA ASP A 155 -0.26 -20.79 21.69
C ASP A 155 0.65 -21.86 22.33
N MET A 156 1.35 -21.51 23.41
CA MET A 156 2.10 -22.49 24.19
C MET A 156 1.15 -23.49 24.89
N LYS A 157 0.10 -22.99 25.54
CA LYS A 157 -0.90 -23.86 26.20
C LYS A 157 -1.66 -24.74 25.22
N GLU A 158 -1.98 -24.23 24.04
CA GLU A 158 -2.64 -25.02 22.99
C GLU A 158 -1.79 -26.22 22.58
N LYS A 159 -0.47 -26.08 22.54
CA LYS A 159 0.44 -27.19 22.23
C LYS A 159 0.43 -28.29 23.29
N GLU A 160 0.22 -27.93 24.55
CA GLU A 160 0.19 -28.83 25.69
C GLU A 160 -1.17 -29.50 25.89
N ILE A 161 -2.27 -28.74 25.71
CA ILE A 161 -3.63 -29.15 26.08
C ILE A 161 -4.40 -29.74 24.90
N TYR A 162 -4.19 -29.24 23.67
CA TYR A 162 -4.96 -29.76 22.54
C TYR A 162 -4.51 -31.17 22.16
N PRO A 163 -5.48 -32.07 21.87
CA PRO A 163 -5.16 -33.31 21.16
C PRO A 163 -4.40 -33.00 19.87
N ILE A 164 -3.46 -33.86 19.49
CA ILE A 164 -2.57 -33.66 18.32
C ILE A 164 -3.39 -33.33 17.05
N ALA A 165 -4.47 -34.07 16.80
CA ALA A 165 -5.35 -33.85 15.66
C ALA A 165 -6.05 -32.47 15.68
N ALA A 166 -6.50 -32.01 16.86
CA ALA A 166 -7.12 -30.70 17.01
C ALA A 166 -6.11 -29.58 16.77
N ARG A 167 -4.89 -29.73 17.32
CA ARG A 167 -3.79 -28.78 17.17
C ARG A 167 -3.40 -28.59 15.71
N GLU A 168 -3.21 -29.68 14.97
CA GLU A 168 -2.87 -29.63 13.55
C GLU A 168 -3.98 -28.98 12.73
N PHE A 169 -5.24 -29.36 12.98
CA PHE A 169 -6.40 -28.83 12.27
C PHE A 169 -6.56 -27.31 12.48
N VAL A 170 -6.57 -26.87 13.75
CA VAL A 170 -6.70 -25.44 14.11
C VAL A 170 -5.53 -24.62 13.57
N PHE A 171 -4.30 -25.14 13.65
CA PHE A 171 -3.13 -24.43 13.14
C PHE A 171 -3.17 -24.26 11.61
N LYS A 172 -3.53 -25.31 10.87
CA LYS A 172 -3.72 -25.22 9.41
C LYS A 172 -4.83 -24.24 9.04
N GLY A 173 -5.97 -24.28 9.75
CA GLY A 173 -7.05 -23.30 9.54
C GLY A 173 -6.60 -21.86 9.73
N ARG A 174 -5.74 -21.59 10.73
CA ARG A 174 -5.13 -20.26 10.92
C ARG A 174 -4.18 -19.87 9.81
N LEU A 175 -3.38 -20.80 9.28
CA LEU A 175 -2.47 -20.51 8.16
C LEU A 175 -3.26 -20.20 6.88
N TYR A 176 -4.33 -20.96 6.62
CA TYR A 176 -5.20 -20.77 5.47
C TYR A 176 -5.89 -19.40 5.51
N LYS A 177 -6.50 -19.03 6.65
CA LYS A 177 -7.12 -17.71 6.84
C LYS A 177 -6.13 -16.55 6.74
N LYS A 178 -4.83 -16.80 6.93
CA LYS A 178 -3.74 -15.83 6.74
C LYS A 178 -3.12 -15.86 5.33
N GLY A 179 -3.67 -16.66 4.40
CA GLY A 179 -3.15 -16.83 3.04
C GLY A 179 -1.77 -17.50 2.97
N LYS A 180 -1.32 -18.16 4.05
CA LYS A 180 0.02 -18.78 4.13
C LYS A 180 0.07 -20.20 3.55
N ILE A 181 -1.09 -20.84 3.41
CA ILE A 181 -1.26 -22.10 2.70
C ILE A 181 -2.45 -21.95 1.76
N THR A 182 -2.43 -22.73 0.69
CA THR A 182 -3.49 -22.76 -0.31
C THR A 182 -4.71 -23.55 0.20
N LEU A 183 -5.85 -23.38 -0.49
CA LEU A 183 -7.08 -24.07 -0.14
C LEU A 183 -6.92 -25.59 -0.20
N ASP A 184 -6.22 -26.13 -1.20
CA ASP A 184 -5.99 -27.57 -1.36
C ASP A 184 -5.27 -28.18 -0.12
N VAL A 185 -4.22 -27.52 0.37
CA VAL A 185 -3.49 -27.98 1.57
C VAL A 185 -4.37 -27.97 2.82
N TYR A 186 -5.24 -26.96 2.95
CA TYR A 186 -6.17 -26.91 4.07
C TYR A 186 -7.31 -27.92 3.93
N TRP A 187 -7.80 -28.08 2.70
CA TRP A 187 -8.89 -28.97 2.35
C TRP A 187 -8.61 -30.42 2.73
N ASP A 188 -7.39 -30.90 2.50
CA ASP A 188 -6.97 -32.23 2.93
C ASP A 188 -7.14 -32.45 4.45
N ALA A 189 -6.91 -31.40 5.26
CA ALA A 189 -7.14 -31.46 6.70
C ALA A 189 -8.63 -31.51 7.04
N VAL A 190 -9.47 -30.78 6.30
CA VAL A 190 -10.95 -30.78 6.44
C VAL A 190 -11.52 -32.15 6.09
N LEU A 191 -11.15 -32.74 4.95
CA LEU A 191 -11.61 -34.07 4.55
C LEU A 191 -11.22 -35.13 5.57
N LYS A 192 -9.93 -35.20 5.93
CA LYS A 192 -9.42 -36.20 6.88
C LYS A 192 -10.14 -36.11 8.25
N ALA A 193 -10.34 -34.89 8.76
CA ALA A 193 -11.07 -34.68 10.01
C ALA A 193 -12.56 -35.00 9.88
N GLY A 194 -13.17 -34.64 8.75
CA GLY A 194 -14.56 -34.91 8.41
C GLY A 194 -14.88 -36.40 8.34
N GLU A 195 -14.10 -37.17 7.59
CA GLU A 195 -14.25 -38.62 7.45
C GLU A 195 -14.14 -39.33 8.80
N THR A 196 -13.14 -38.95 9.61
CA THR A 196 -12.92 -39.52 10.95
C THR A 196 -14.08 -39.25 11.91
N ARG A 197 -14.85 -38.17 11.69
CA ARG A 197 -15.95 -37.73 12.57
C ARG A 197 -17.33 -37.88 11.95
N GLY A 198 -17.43 -38.53 10.79
CA GLY A 198 -18.71 -38.80 10.12
C GLY A 198 -19.42 -37.56 9.57
N VAL A 199 -18.69 -36.50 9.22
CA VAL A 199 -19.28 -35.32 8.56
C VAL A 199 -19.77 -35.69 7.17
N LYS A 200 -21.06 -35.49 6.92
CA LYS A 200 -21.67 -35.75 5.61
C LYS A 200 -21.44 -34.55 4.68
N PHE A 201 -20.34 -34.56 3.93
CA PHE A 201 -20.03 -33.50 2.96
C PHE A 201 -21.10 -33.31 1.88
N SER A 202 -21.95 -34.32 1.64
CA SER A 202 -23.12 -34.23 0.76
C SER A 202 -24.14 -33.15 1.18
N GLU A 203 -24.14 -32.72 2.45
CA GLU A 203 -25.00 -31.65 2.97
C GLU A 203 -24.47 -30.25 2.65
N PHE A 204 -23.26 -30.14 2.09
CA PHE A 204 -22.58 -28.89 1.76
C PHE A 204 -22.38 -28.82 0.23
N PRO A 205 -23.30 -28.19 -0.53
CA PRO A 205 -23.34 -28.32 -1.98
C PRO A 205 -22.07 -27.85 -2.70
N ASN A 206 -21.45 -26.75 -2.28
CA ASN A 206 -20.27 -26.21 -2.96
C ASN A 206 -18.99 -26.95 -2.57
N MET A 207 -18.90 -27.39 -1.32
CA MET A 207 -17.88 -28.32 -0.85
C MET A 207 -17.94 -29.65 -1.62
N ASN A 208 -19.13 -30.23 -1.79
CA ASN A 208 -19.32 -31.46 -2.55
C ASN A 208 -18.95 -31.28 -4.03
N LYS A 209 -19.28 -30.12 -4.62
CA LYS A 209 -18.80 -29.77 -5.97
C LYS A 209 -17.27 -29.71 -5.99
N TYR A 210 -16.64 -29.06 -5.03
CA TYR A 210 -15.17 -29.01 -4.99
C TYR A 210 -14.55 -30.41 -4.93
N ILE A 211 -15.06 -31.32 -4.10
CA ILE A 211 -14.62 -32.73 -4.04
C ILE A 211 -14.74 -33.39 -5.41
N PHE A 212 -15.88 -33.21 -6.08
CA PHE A 212 -16.10 -33.77 -7.41
C PHE A 212 -15.12 -33.17 -8.44
N SER A 213 -14.83 -31.87 -8.38
CA SER A 213 -13.88 -31.21 -9.28
C SER A 213 -12.46 -31.77 -9.13
N VAL A 214 -12.00 -32.01 -7.90
CA VAL A 214 -10.69 -32.64 -7.63
C VAL A 214 -10.64 -34.06 -8.19
N ASN A 215 -11.76 -34.80 -8.13
CA ASN A 215 -11.84 -36.14 -8.74
C ASN A 215 -11.87 -36.09 -10.27
N LEU A 216 -12.50 -35.09 -10.89
CA LEU A 216 -12.42 -34.87 -12.34
C LEU A 216 -10.97 -34.56 -12.76
N GLU A 217 -10.29 -33.70 -12.01
CA GLU A 217 -8.91 -33.27 -12.27
C GLU A 217 -7.94 -34.45 -12.34
N LYS A 218 -8.04 -35.39 -11.39
CA LYS A 218 -7.21 -36.62 -11.34
C LYS A 218 -7.36 -37.51 -12.57
N ASN A 219 -8.46 -37.39 -13.31
CA ASN A 219 -8.77 -38.21 -14.48
C ASN A 219 -8.38 -37.53 -15.81
N ILE A 220 -7.70 -36.38 -15.76
CA ILE A 220 -7.25 -35.60 -16.92
C ILE A 220 -5.74 -35.74 -17.10
N ASN A 221 -5.31 -36.08 -18.32
CA ASN A 221 -3.91 -35.97 -18.70
C ASN A 221 -3.65 -34.61 -19.37
N PHE A 222 -3.11 -33.64 -18.62
CA PHE A 222 -2.85 -32.28 -19.11
C PHE A 222 -1.87 -32.19 -20.29
N GLN A 223 -0.92 -33.12 -20.37
CA GLN A 223 -0.02 -33.19 -21.53
C GLN A 223 -0.80 -33.61 -22.78
N ALA A 224 -1.72 -34.58 -22.64
CA ALA A 224 -2.62 -34.96 -23.71
C ALA A 224 -3.58 -33.82 -24.09
N VAL A 225 -4.13 -33.06 -23.13
CA VAL A 225 -4.94 -31.85 -23.42
C VAL A 225 -4.17 -30.87 -24.31
N THR A 226 -2.91 -30.61 -23.98
CA THR A 226 -2.06 -29.68 -24.76
C THR A 226 -1.83 -30.18 -26.18
N ASN A 227 -1.56 -31.47 -26.34
CA ASN A 227 -1.36 -32.12 -27.64
C ASN A 227 -2.66 -32.13 -28.46
N GLU A 228 -3.77 -32.52 -27.87
CA GLU A 228 -5.10 -32.56 -28.48
C GLU A 228 -5.53 -31.16 -28.94
N ARG A 229 -5.30 -30.12 -28.11
CA ARG A 229 -5.52 -28.72 -28.50
C ARG A 229 -4.69 -28.33 -29.73
N LYS A 230 -3.40 -28.70 -29.75
CA LYS A 230 -2.52 -28.40 -30.90
C LYS A 230 -3.02 -29.10 -32.16
N MET A 231 -3.39 -30.37 -32.07
CA MET A 231 -3.97 -31.12 -33.19
C MET A 231 -5.26 -30.48 -33.71
N LEU A 232 -6.13 -30.03 -32.81
CA LEU A 232 -7.36 -29.33 -33.17
C LEU A 232 -7.06 -27.97 -33.84
N MET A 233 -6.12 -27.19 -33.30
CA MET A 233 -5.64 -25.95 -33.93
C MET A 233 -5.09 -26.20 -35.34
N ASP A 234 -4.21 -27.19 -35.50
CA ASP A 234 -3.60 -27.53 -36.79
C ASP A 234 -4.66 -28.00 -37.81
N LYS A 235 -5.70 -28.73 -37.36
CA LYS A 235 -6.82 -29.15 -38.21
C LYS A 235 -7.68 -27.96 -38.63
N LEU A 236 -7.99 -27.04 -37.71
CA LEU A 236 -8.79 -25.86 -38.00
C LEU A 236 -8.08 -24.88 -38.92
N THR A 237 -6.78 -24.64 -38.74
CA THR A 237 -5.99 -23.75 -39.62
C THR A 237 -5.96 -24.22 -41.08
N LYS A 238 -6.09 -25.54 -41.32
CA LYS A 238 -6.18 -26.11 -42.67
C LYS A 238 -7.56 -25.98 -43.33
N ILE A 239 -8.61 -25.77 -42.54
CA ILE A 239 -10.01 -25.75 -43.02
C ILE A 239 -10.55 -24.32 -43.11
N CYS A 240 -10.07 -23.42 -42.25
CA CYS A 240 -10.57 -22.04 -42.16
C CYS A 240 -10.17 -21.19 -43.37
N GLY A 241 -11.11 -20.34 -43.84
CA GLY A 241 -10.81 -19.28 -44.79
C GLY A 241 -10.01 -18.14 -44.16
N LYS A 242 -9.49 -17.21 -44.97
CA LYS A 242 -8.59 -16.12 -44.51
C LYS A 242 -9.15 -15.28 -43.34
N GLY A 243 -10.39 -14.83 -43.44
CA GLY A 243 -11.03 -14.04 -42.36
C GLY A 243 -11.32 -14.86 -41.09
N GLU A 244 -11.55 -16.16 -41.23
CA GLU A 244 -11.82 -17.06 -40.10
C GLU A 244 -10.52 -17.43 -39.36
N LEU A 245 -9.43 -17.55 -40.12
CA LEU A 245 -8.09 -17.72 -39.59
C LEU A 245 -7.67 -16.49 -38.77
N GLU A 246 -7.98 -15.27 -39.24
CA GLU A 246 -7.75 -14.04 -38.48
C GLU A 246 -8.52 -14.05 -37.14
N ILE A 247 -9.79 -14.48 -37.13
CA ILE A 247 -10.58 -14.61 -35.89
C ILE A 247 -9.96 -15.65 -34.94
N LEU A 248 -9.56 -16.81 -35.48
CA LEU A 248 -8.96 -17.90 -34.71
C LEU A 248 -7.62 -17.50 -34.07
N LEU A 249 -6.75 -16.86 -34.85
CA LEU A 249 -5.48 -16.36 -34.36
C LEU A 249 -5.68 -15.21 -33.37
N GLY A 250 -6.62 -14.30 -33.65
CA GLY A 250 -7.00 -13.21 -32.74
C GLY A 250 -7.40 -13.74 -31.37
N LYS A 251 -8.38 -14.64 -31.29
CA LYS A 251 -8.81 -15.26 -30.03
C LYS A 251 -7.68 -16.05 -29.33
N SER A 252 -6.78 -16.68 -30.07
CA SER A 252 -5.60 -17.33 -29.48
C SER A 252 -4.59 -16.33 -28.91
N ILE A 253 -4.42 -15.17 -29.55
CA ILE A 253 -3.58 -14.08 -29.05
C ILE A 253 -4.20 -13.48 -27.78
N ASP A 254 -5.50 -13.21 -27.80
CA ASP A 254 -6.24 -12.68 -26.63
C ASP A 254 -6.06 -13.61 -25.43
N PHE A 255 -6.18 -14.93 -25.63
CA PHE A 255 -5.94 -15.92 -24.58
C PHE A 255 -4.49 -15.91 -24.09
N LYS A 256 -3.50 -15.86 -24.99
CA LYS A 256 -2.07 -15.79 -24.62
C LYS A 256 -1.70 -14.52 -23.86
N LYS A 257 -2.38 -13.41 -24.17
CA LYS A 257 -2.25 -12.13 -23.45
C LYS A 257 -3.05 -12.10 -22.15
N GLY A 258 -3.85 -13.13 -21.88
CA GLY A 258 -4.73 -13.21 -20.71
C GLY A 258 -5.92 -12.25 -20.78
N GLU A 259 -6.27 -11.72 -21.96
CA GLU A 259 -7.41 -10.83 -22.18
C GLU A 259 -8.76 -11.57 -22.10
N ILE A 260 -8.76 -12.86 -22.42
CA ILE A 260 -9.89 -13.77 -22.22
C ILE A 260 -9.47 -14.92 -21.30
N SER A 261 -10.41 -15.45 -20.52
CA SER A 261 -10.10 -16.53 -19.59
C SER A 261 -9.91 -17.86 -20.29
N GLU A 262 -9.22 -18.80 -19.63
CA GLU A 262 -9.00 -20.13 -20.17
C GLU A 262 -10.32 -20.83 -20.52
N SER A 263 -11.32 -20.70 -19.64
CA SER A 263 -12.65 -21.23 -19.87
C SER A 263 -13.38 -20.59 -21.05
N GLU A 264 -13.29 -19.26 -21.20
CA GLU A 264 -13.89 -18.54 -22.32
C GLU A 264 -13.26 -18.97 -23.64
N PHE A 265 -11.93 -19.05 -23.66
CA PHE A 265 -11.18 -19.49 -24.83
C PHE A 265 -11.57 -20.91 -25.23
N TYR A 266 -11.52 -21.89 -24.32
CA TYR A 266 -11.81 -23.28 -24.70
C TYR A 266 -13.28 -23.51 -25.08
N LYS A 267 -14.22 -22.80 -24.45
CA LYS A 267 -15.64 -22.85 -24.83
C LYS A 267 -15.87 -22.29 -26.23
N TRP A 268 -15.30 -21.11 -26.51
CA TRP A 268 -15.32 -20.52 -27.85
C TRP A 268 -14.65 -21.45 -28.87
N PHE A 269 -13.47 -21.97 -28.54
CA PHE A 269 -12.66 -22.81 -29.42
C PHE A 269 -13.38 -24.10 -29.85
N LEU A 270 -14.12 -24.74 -28.94
CA LEU A 270 -14.95 -25.88 -29.28
C LEU A 270 -16.20 -25.53 -30.09
N ASN A 271 -16.85 -24.40 -29.80
CA ASN A 271 -18.01 -23.98 -30.58
C ASN A 271 -17.59 -23.68 -32.02
N PHE A 272 -16.48 -22.96 -32.18
CA PHE A 272 -15.85 -22.69 -33.47
C PHE A 272 -15.48 -23.99 -34.19
N SER A 273 -14.93 -24.99 -33.48
CA SER A 273 -14.61 -26.28 -34.12
C SER A 273 -15.86 -27.03 -34.61
N LYS A 274 -16.95 -27.01 -33.83
CA LYS A 274 -18.24 -27.62 -34.20
C LYS A 274 -18.86 -26.93 -35.41
N GLU A 275 -18.83 -25.59 -35.46
CA GLU A 275 -19.30 -24.81 -36.61
C GLU A 275 -18.52 -25.16 -37.90
N LYS A 276 -17.25 -25.56 -37.77
CA LYS A 276 -16.40 -26.01 -38.88
C LYS A 276 -16.55 -27.50 -39.20
N GLY A 277 -17.50 -28.20 -38.60
CA GLY A 277 -17.70 -29.64 -38.79
C GLY A 277 -16.58 -30.51 -38.19
N VAL A 278 -15.70 -29.94 -37.36
CA VAL A 278 -14.66 -30.67 -36.64
C VAL A 278 -15.21 -31.06 -35.27
N VAL A 279 -15.70 -32.30 -35.18
CA VAL A 279 -16.30 -32.84 -33.95
C VAL A 279 -15.21 -33.13 -32.92
N PRO A 280 -15.26 -32.56 -31.70
CA PRO A 280 -14.24 -32.78 -30.68
C PRO A 280 -14.25 -34.17 -30.04
N ALA A 281 -15.04 -35.12 -30.55
CA ALA A 281 -15.21 -36.44 -29.95
C ALA A 281 -13.92 -37.27 -29.97
N GLU A 282 -12.98 -36.92 -30.85
CA GLU A 282 -11.64 -37.53 -30.93
C GLU A 282 -10.68 -37.04 -29.82
N TYR A 283 -11.02 -35.96 -29.10
CA TYR A 283 -10.16 -35.30 -28.11
C TYR A 283 -10.68 -35.54 -26.68
N ASN A 284 -10.48 -36.77 -26.20
CA ASN A 284 -11.03 -37.23 -24.92
C ASN A 284 -10.51 -36.43 -23.71
N ASN A 285 -9.23 -36.05 -23.67
CA ASN A 285 -8.70 -35.30 -22.53
C ASN A 285 -9.15 -33.85 -22.56
N LEU A 286 -9.21 -33.23 -23.74
CA LEU A 286 -9.70 -31.87 -23.93
C LEU A 286 -11.17 -31.74 -23.50
N LYS A 287 -12.00 -32.75 -23.83
CA LYS A 287 -13.39 -32.82 -23.36
C LYS A 287 -13.48 -32.91 -21.84
N LYS A 288 -12.74 -33.83 -21.21
CA LYS A 288 -12.71 -33.96 -19.74
C LYS A 288 -12.25 -32.67 -19.06
N TYR A 289 -11.25 -32.00 -19.64
CA TYR A 289 -10.72 -30.74 -19.13
C TYR A 289 -11.75 -29.62 -19.17
N LEU A 290 -12.56 -29.55 -20.22
CA LEU A 290 -13.67 -28.60 -20.32
C LEU A 290 -14.79 -28.89 -19.33
N GLU A 291 -15.15 -30.17 -19.15
CA GLU A 291 -16.09 -30.59 -18.11
C GLU A 291 -15.59 -30.18 -16.72
N TYR A 292 -14.29 -30.37 -16.44
CA TYR A 292 -13.65 -29.91 -15.22
C TYR A 292 -13.72 -28.38 -15.04
N ILE A 293 -13.39 -27.60 -16.07
CA ILE A 293 -13.47 -26.14 -16.03
C ILE A 293 -14.90 -25.66 -15.75
N GLU A 294 -15.88 -26.13 -16.52
CA GLU A 294 -17.29 -25.73 -16.37
C GLU A 294 -17.81 -26.12 -14.98
N TYR A 295 -17.38 -27.27 -14.46
CA TYR A 295 -17.73 -27.70 -13.12
C TYR A 295 -17.11 -26.80 -12.05
N CYS A 296 -15.83 -26.44 -12.18
CA CYS A 296 -15.17 -25.48 -11.29
C CYS A 296 -15.87 -24.11 -11.29
N ARG A 297 -16.32 -23.63 -12.46
CA ARG A 297 -17.09 -22.37 -12.58
C ARG A 297 -18.45 -22.44 -11.89
N SER A 298 -19.00 -23.64 -11.70
CA SER A 298 -20.29 -23.83 -11.01
C SER A 298 -20.18 -23.76 -9.48
N ILE A 299 -18.97 -23.72 -8.93
CA ILE A 299 -18.72 -23.61 -7.50
C ILE A 299 -18.92 -22.16 -7.08
N ASP A 300 -19.87 -21.93 -6.18
CA ASP A 300 -20.04 -20.63 -5.53
C ASP A 300 -18.98 -20.54 -4.41
N ILE A 301 -17.82 -19.96 -4.74
CA ILE A 301 -16.68 -19.83 -3.82
C ILE A 301 -17.04 -19.08 -2.53
N PRO A 302 -17.76 -17.94 -2.56
CA PRO A 302 -18.25 -17.29 -1.34
C PRO A 302 -19.10 -18.22 -0.46
N ARG A 303 -20.06 -18.96 -1.04
CA ARG A 303 -20.85 -19.92 -0.27
C ARG A 303 -20.01 -21.09 0.23
N MET A 304 -19.04 -21.56 -0.55
CA MET A 304 -18.11 -22.60 -0.13
C MET A 304 -17.32 -22.19 1.11
N GLN A 305 -16.90 -20.92 1.20
CA GLN A 305 -16.21 -20.42 2.39
C GLN A 305 -17.10 -20.45 3.63
N VAL A 306 -18.38 -20.07 3.50
CA VAL A 306 -19.38 -20.20 4.58
C VAL A 306 -19.61 -21.67 4.96
N GLU A 307 -19.66 -22.57 3.98
CA GLU A 307 -19.77 -24.02 4.21
C GLU A 307 -18.55 -24.55 4.99
N ILE A 308 -17.32 -24.14 4.62
CA ILE A 308 -16.10 -24.50 5.36
C ILE A 308 -16.18 -24.03 6.81
N GLU A 309 -16.59 -22.78 7.06
CA GLU A 309 -16.74 -22.26 8.43
C GLU A 309 -17.79 -23.04 9.24
N ASN A 310 -18.88 -23.46 8.61
CA ASN A 310 -19.89 -24.29 9.27
C ASN A 310 -19.35 -25.69 9.60
N VAL A 311 -18.55 -26.28 8.72
CA VAL A 311 -17.85 -27.54 9.00
C VAL A 311 -16.83 -27.37 10.12
N GLU A 312 -16.06 -26.27 10.17
CA GLU A 312 -15.16 -25.95 11.29
C GLU A 312 -15.91 -25.87 12.63
N LYS A 313 -17.10 -25.25 12.66
CA LYS A 313 -17.95 -25.17 13.86
C LYS A 313 -18.38 -26.53 14.39
N ILE A 314 -18.48 -27.54 13.52
CA ILE A 314 -18.78 -28.93 13.89
C ILE A 314 -17.51 -29.67 14.31
N LEU A 315 -16.45 -29.56 13.50
CA LEU A 315 -15.22 -30.34 13.67
C LEU A 315 -14.41 -29.90 14.88
N ILE A 316 -14.20 -28.60 15.08
CA ILE A 316 -13.28 -28.10 16.11
C ILE A 316 -13.74 -28.52 17.52
N PRO A 317 -14.99 -28.30 17.95
CA PRO A 317 -15.44 -28.76 19.27
C PRO A 317 -15.34 -30.27 19.43
N SER A 318 -15.62 -31.02 18.37
CA SER A 318 -15.50 -32.47 18.35
C SER A 318 -14.04 -32.89 18.56
N LEU A 319 -13.10 -32.32 17.80
CA LEU A 319 -11.66 -32.63 17.84
C LEU A 319 -11.02 -32.28 19.19
N LEU A 320 -11.44 -31.17 19.80
CA LEU A 320 -10.92 -30.73 21.10
C LEU A 320 -11.29 -31.66 22.25
N GLY A 321 -12.47 -32.31 22.17
CA GLY A 321 -12.93 -33.26 23.19
C GLY A 321 -13.26 -32.60 24.52
N GLU A 322 -12.23 -32.46 25.37
CA GLU A 322 -12.32 -32.03 26.77
C GLU A 322 -12.84 -30.58 26.93
N PRO A 323 -13.60 -30.28 28.01
CA PRO A 323 -14.09 -28.93 28.29
C PRO A 323 -12.99 -27.87 28.36
N LEU A 324 -11.82 -28.22 28.94
CA LEU A 324 -10.69 -27.31 29.08
C LEU A 324 -10.12 -26.87 27.72
N ALA A 325 -9.95 -27.81 26.78
CA ALA A 325 -9.46 -27.53 25.44
C ALA A 325 -10.44 -26.64 24.65
N LYS A 326 -11.75 -26.87 24.81
CA LYS A 326 -12.80 -26.03 24.21
C LYS A 326 -12.79 -24.60 24.76
N ARG A 327 -12.60 -24.43 26.07
CA ARG A 327 -12.48 -23.10 26.70
C ARG A 327 -11.24 -22.36 26.22
N LEU A 328 -10.08 -23.05 26.18
CA LEU A 328 -8.83 -22.49 25.64
C LEU A 328 -8.98 -22.04 24.19
N TYR A 329 -9.69 -22.81 23.35
CA TYR A 329 -9.96 -22.42 21.96
C TYR A 329 -10.78 -21.14 21.85
N LYS A 330 -11.89 -21.05 22.59
CA LYS A 330 -12.72 -19.83 22.62
C LYS A 330 -11.90 -18.61 23.06
N LEU A 331 -11.07 -18.78 24.09
CA LEU A 331 -10.20 -17.74 24.61
C LEU A 331 -9.15 -17.27 23.58
N ALA A 332 -8.57 -18.21 22.86
CA ALA A 332 -7.58 -17.95 21.84
C ALA A 332 -8.18 -17.28 20.59
N CYS A 333 -9.44 -17.58 20.25
CA CYS A 333 -10.21 -16.86 19.25
C CYS A 333 -10.52 -15.43 19.71
N PHE A 334 -11.01 -15.26 20.94
CA PHE A 334 -11.32 -13.95 21.51
C PHE A 334 -10.10 -13.02 21.54
N THR A 335 -8.96 -13.51 22.04
CA THR A 335 -7.71 -12.72 22.13
C THR A 335 -7.21 -12.28 20.75
N ARG A 336 -7.37 -13.13 19.72
CA ARG A 336 -7.03 -12.77 18.34
C ARG A 336 -8.01 -11.77 17.73
N ASN A 337 -9.28 -11.82 18.11
CA ASN A 337 -10.22 -10.79 17.72
C ASN A 337 -9.88 -9.45 18.38
N LEU A 338 -9.40 -9.43 19.63
CA LEU A 338 -8.83 -8.21 20.22
C LEU A 338 -7.65 -7.69 19.40
N GLU A 339 -6.71 -8.56 19.01
CA GLU A 339 -5.61 -8.19 18.11
C GLU A 339 -6.13 -7.54 16.82
N ASN A 340 -7.10 -8.17 16.18
CA ASN A 340 -7.71 -7.68 14.94
C ASN A 340 -8.47 -6.35 15.14
N LEU A 341 -9.13 -6.13 16.29
CA LEU A 341 -9.76 -4.86 16.63
C LEU A 341 -8.71 -3.73 16.68
N PHE A 342 -7.60 -3.93 17.39
CA PHE A 342 -6.52 -2.94 17.48
C PHE A 342 -5.71 -2.80 16.19
N LYS A 343 -5.81 -3.76 15.26
CA LYS A 343 -5.28 -3.62 13.89
C LYS A 343 -6.29 -3.05 12.90
N ILE A 344 -7.54 -2.84 13.29
CA ILE A 344 -8.65 -2.44 12.41
C ILE A 344 -8.82 -3.46 11.25
N GLN A 345 -8.76 -4.74 11.62
CA GLN A 345 -8.78 -5.91 10.73
C GLN A 345 -9.80 -6.95 11.18
N LEU A 346 -10.82 -6.57 11.97
CA LEU A 346 -11.91 -7.50 12.25
C LEU A 346 -12.58 -7.94 10.95
N ALA A 347 -12.65 -9.25 10.79
CA ALA A 347 -13.47 -9.86 9.77
C ALA A 347 -14.96 -9.54 10.02
N PRO A 348 -15.81 -9.66 8.99
CA PRO A 348 -17.24 -9.56 9.17
C PRO A 348 -17.75 -10.52 10.26
N GLY A 349 -18.71 -10.07 11.08
CA GLY A 349 -19.19 -10.80 12.26
C GLY A 349 -18.25 -10.74 13.48
N GLY A 350 -16.96 -10.46 13.30
CA GLY A 350 -15.99 -10.40 14.41
C GLY A 350 -16.28 -9.29 15.43
N ALA A 351 -16.85 -8.16 14.99
CA ALA A 351 -17.32 -7.10 15.87
C ALA A 351 -18.54 -7.53 16.71
N GLU A 352 -19.47 -8.26 16.09
CA GLU A 352 -20.64 -8.82 16.76
C GLU A 352 -20.23 -9.89 17.79
N ASP A 353 -19.30 -10.75 17.43
CA ASP A 353 -18.72 -11.76 18.31
C ASP A 353 -17.98 -11.13 19.50
N LEU A 354 -17.14 -10.12 19.26
CA LEU A 354 -16.49 -9.38 20.34
C LEU A 354 -17.51 -8.68 21.23
N SER A 355 -18.52 -8.04 20.65
CA SER A 355 -19.58 -7.37 21.40
C SER A 355 -20.32 -8.34 22.33
N LYS A 356 -20.69 -9.52 21.84
CA LYS A 356 -21.30 -10.60 22.64
C LYS A 356 -20.37 -11.08 23.76
N ASN A 357 -19.07 -11.25 23.46
CA ASN A 357 -18.08 -11.78 24.40
C ASN A 357 -17.54 -10.76 25.41
N LEU A 358 -17.66 -9.45 25.13
CA LEU A 358 -17.29 -8.38 26.05
C LEU A 358 -18.41 -8.07 27.08
N ASN A 359 -19.50 -8.84 27.07
CA ASN A 359 -20.50 -8.85 28.15
C ASN A 359 -20.04 -9.73 29.33
N GLU A 360 -20.59 -9.44 30.52
CA GLU A 360 -19.98 -9.64 31.85
C GLU A 360 -19.39 -11.05 32.15
N ASN A 361 -19.96 -12.13 31.61
CA ASN A 361 -19.56 -13.50 31.99
C ASN A 361 -18.22 -13.99 31.39
N LEU A 362 -17.84 -13.55 30.19
CA LEU A 362 -16.60 -14.02 29.53
C LEU A 362 -15.36 -13.25 29.98
N THR A 363 -15.51 -12.01 30.45
CA THR A 363 -14.41 -11.23 31.05
C THR A 363 -13.93 -11.88 32.35
N GLU A 364 -14.86 -12.36 33.17
CA GLU A 364 -14.54 -13.10 34.39
C GLU A 364 -13.93 -14.46 34.08
N GLU A 365 -14.43 -15.18 33.08
CA GLU A 365 -13.82 -16.44 32.60
C GLU A 365 -12.41 -16.21 32.06
N TYR A 366 -12.18 -15.13 31.31
CA TYR A 366 -10.87 -14.69 30.79
C TYR A 366 -9.88 -14.44 31.94
N LEU A 367 -10.29 -13.66 32.94
CA LEU A 367 -9.49 -13.33 34.12
C LEU A 367 -9.25 -14.56 35.00
N PHE A 368 -10.27 -15.41 35.19
CA PHE A 368 -10.16 -16.63 35.98
C PHE A 368 -9.23 -17.64 35.32
N PHE A 369 -9.39 -17.94 34.03
CA PHE A 369 -8.50 -18.86 33.32
C PHE A 369 -7.06 -18.34 33.32
N LEU A 370 -6.83 -17.05 33.08
CA LEU A 370 -5.48 -16.50 33.16
C LEU A 370 -4.91 -16.58 34.57
N LYS A 371 -5.70 -16.31 35.60
CA LYS A 371 -5.30 -16.44 37.01
C LYS A 371 -4.93 -17.89 37.35
N ASP A 372 -5.82 -18.83 37.02
CA ASP A 372 -5.66 -20.27 37.20
C ASP A 372 -4.37 -20.76 36.52
N VAL A 373 -4.13 -20.29 35.31
CA VAL A 373 -2.97 -20.67 34.53
C VAL A 373 -1.66 -20.03 35.03
N PHE A 374 -1.66 -18.76 35.44
CA PHE A 374 -0.49 -18.16 36.11
C PHE A 374 -0.16 -18.90 37.40
N TYR A 375 -1.19 -19.34 38.13
CA TYR A 375 -1.04 -20.11 39.36
C TYR A 375 -0.44 -21.50 39.10
N HIS A 376 -1.01 -22.26 38.17
CA HIS A 376 -0.58 -23.64 37.89
C HIS A 376 0.77 -23.77 37.17
N LEU A 377 1.27 -22.71 36.52
CA LEU A 377 2.54 -22.76 35.79
C LEU A 377 3.70 -22.07 36.51
N GLU A 378 3.47 -21.59 37.74
CA GLU A 378 4.48 -20.86 38.53
C GLU A 378 5.08 -19.64 37.77
N ILE A 379 4.35 -19.11 36.79
CA ILE A 379 4.80 -17.98 35.98
C ILE A 379 4.63 -16.71 36.82
N LYS A 380 5.73 -15.99 37.04
CA LYS A 380 5.67 -14.64 37.64
C LYS A 380 4.79 -13.75 36.78
N LYS A 381 3.58 -13.47 37.28
CA LYS A 381 2.64 -12.54 36.68
C LYS A 381 3.33 -11.20 36.43
N PRO A 382 3.21 -10.60 35.23
CA PRO A 382 3.66 -9.24 35.01
C PRO A 382 3.05 -8.31 36.07
N ARG A 383 3.86 -7.40 36.61
CA ARG A 383 3.35 -6.37 37.52
C ARG A 383 2.20 -5.65 36.80
N ASP A 384 1.07 -5.48 37.48
CA ASP A 384 -0.10 -4.76 36.96
C ASP A 384 -0.97 -5.48 35.91
N PHE A 385 -0.80 -6.80 35.71
CA PHE A 385 -1.54 -7.55 34.67
C PHE A 385 -3.08 -7.41 34.74
N GLU A 386 -3.68 -7.44 35.93
CA GLU A 386 -5.14 -7.29 36.09
C GLU A 386 -5.63 -5.91 35.63
N ASN A 387 -4.93 -4.86 36.06
CA ASN A 387 -5.27 -3.50 35.66
C ASN A 387 -5.06 -3.31 34.16
N ARG A 388 -3.98 -3.87 33.59
CA ARG A 388 -3.72 -3.81 32.16
C ARG A 388 -4.78 -4.54 31.34
N MET A 389 -5.26 -5.68 31.83
CA MET A 389 -6.38 -6.40 31.21
C MET A 389 -7.68 -5.60 31.30
N ALA A 390 -7.99 -5.03 32.46
CA ALA A 390 -9.18 -4.21 32.62
C ALA A 390 -9.18 -2.98 31.69
N VAL A 391 -8.03 -2.32 31.53
CA VAL A 391 -7.85 -1.22 30.58
C VAL A 391 -8.07 -1.71 29.14
N LEU A 392 -7.43 -2.81 28.75
CA LEU A 392 -7.56 -3.38 27.40
C LEU A 392 -9.02 -3.69 27.05
N LEU A 393 -9.75 -4.37 27.94
CA LEU A 393 -11.15 -4.73 27.73
C LEU A 393 -12.07 -3.51 27.67
N LYS A 394 -11.83 -2.51 28.53
CA LYS A 394 -12.56 -1.24 28.47
C LYS A 394 -12.35 -0.52 27.14
N GLN A 395 -11.09 -0.40 26.70
CA GLN A 395 -10.76 0.19 25.40
C GLN A 395 -11.39 -0.58 24.25
N SER A 396 -11.35 -1.92 24.31
CA SER A 396 -11.95 -2.80 23.31
C SER A 396 -13.45 -2.53 23.15
N LYS A 397 -14.18 -2.43 24.27
CA LYS A 397 -15.61 -2.11 24.26
C LYS A 397 -15.90 -0.74 23.65
N GLU A 398 -15.10 0.27 23.98
CA GLU A 398 -15.26 1.60 23.38
C GLU A 398 -14.89 1.63 21.90
N ASN A 399 -13.90 0.86 21.49
CA ASN A 399 -13.37 0.83 20.12
C ASN A 399 -14.26 0.06 19.15
N LEU A 400 -15.15 -0.82 19.64
CA LEU A 400 -16.19 -1.45 18.81
C LEU A 400 -17.11 -0.42 18.13
N LYS A 401 -17.23 0.79 18.67
CA LYS A 401 -17.98 1.88 18.03
C LYS A 401 -17.45 2.24 16.63
N PHE A 402 -16.17 1.99 16.35
CA PHE A 402 -15.64 2.14 14.99
C PHE A 402 -16.44 1.30 13.98
N TYR A 403 -16.72 0.04 14.33
CA TYR A 403 -17.44 -0.89 13.46
C TYR A 403 -18.93 -0.60 13.43
N GLU A 404 -19.53 -0.21 14.55
CA GLU A 404 -20.93 0.25 14.59
C GLU A 404 -21.17 1.46 13.67
N ILE A 405 -20.25 2.43 13.67
CA ILE A 405 -20.34 3.59 12.79
C ILE A 405 -20.10 3.19 11.34
N ALA A 406 -19.16 2.27 11.05
CA ALA A 406 -18.94 1.76 9.70
C ALA A 406 -20.19 1.08 9.13
N GLU A 407 -20.91 0.28 9.92
CA GLU A 407 -22.19 -0.32 9.52
C GLU A 407 -23.30 0.74 9.30
N ARG A 408 -23.31 1.82 10.10
CA ARG A 408 -24.21 2.96 9.87
C ARG A 408 -23.88 3.70 8.58
N ARG A 409 -22.58 3.84 8.24
CA ARG A 409 -22.10 4.42 6.97
C ARG A 409 -22.56 3.59 5.78
N ASP A 410 -22.56 2.25 5.84
CA ASP A 410 -23.06 1.38 4.74
C ASP A 410 -24.44 1.80 4.25
N LYS A 411 -25.35 2.06 5.20
CA LYS A 411 -26.72 2.47 4.89
C LYS A 411 -26.75 3.79 4.14
N VAL A 412 -25.98 4.78 4.60
CA VAL A 412 -25.96 6.10 3.96
C VAL A 412 -25.27 6.05 2.60
N ILE A 413 -24.18 5.30 2.49
CA ILE A 413 -23.46 5.06 1.23
C ILE A 413 -24.41 4.49 0.17
N LEU A 414 -25.17 3.45 0.51
CA LEU A 414 -26.14 2.84 -0.41
C LEU A 414 -27.26 3.83 -0.77
N GLN A 415 -27.86 4.49 0.23
CA GLN A 415 -28.95 5.43 0.01
C GLN A 415 -28.54 6.61 -0.87
N ASN A 416 -27.35 7.17 -0.67
CA ASN A 416 -26.81 8.25 -1.48
C ASN A 416 -26.50 7.79 -2.91
N THR A 417 -26.03 6.55 -3.08
CA THR A 417 -25.84 5.94 -4.41
C THR A 417 -27.17 5.89 -5.17
N ILE A 418 -28.22 5.33 -4.55
CA ILE A 418 -29.56 5.22 -5.15
C ILE A 418 -30.16 6.61 -5.44
N LYS A 419 -29.99 7.55 -4.51
CA LYS A 419 -30.44 8.94 -4.69
C LYS A 419 -29.78 9.57 -5.92
N ALA A 420 -28.45 9.41 -6.07
CA ALA A 420 -27.71 9.90 -7.22
C ALA A 420 -28.22 9.27 -8.53
N MET A 421 -28.37 7.94 -8.56
CA MET A 421 -28.94 7.20 -9.71
C MET A 421 -30.29 7.77 -10.14
N ARG A 422 -31.22 7.96 -9.20
CA ARG A 422 -32.56 8.48 -9.49
C ARG A 422 -32.54 9.93 -9.96
N SER A 423 -31.72 10.78 -9.33
CA SER A 423 -31.61 12.19 -9.68
C SER A 423 -31.05 12.40 -11.11
N GLU A 424 -30.10 11.57 -11.51
CA GLU A 424 -29.45 11.61 -12.83
C GLU A 424 -30.12 10.66 -13.83
N LYS A 425 -31.22 10.00 -13.44
CA LYS A 425 -31.99 9.03 -14.24
C LYS A 425 -31.11 7.91 -14.82
N LYS A 426 -30.21 7.35 -14.01
CA LYS A 426 -29.29 6.26 -14.38
C LYS A 426 -29.76 4.94 -13.80
N GLN A 427 -29.67 3.88 -14.61
CA GLN A 427 -30.07 2.52 -14.22
C GLN A 427 -28.90 1.68 -13.73
N VAL A 428 -27.67 1.96 -14.18
CA VAL A 428 -26.47 1.23 -13.79
C VAL A 428 -25.50 2.19 -13.10
N ALA A 429 -25.02 1.79 -11.93
CA ALA A 429 -23.99 2.51 -11.19
C ALA A 429 -22.89 1.56 -10.73
N ALA A 430 -21.65 2.04 -10.76
CA ALA A 430 -20.53 1.41 -10.08
C ALA A 430 -20.37 2.08 -8.71
N LEU A 431 -20.36 1.31 -7.63
CA LEU A 431 -20.08 1.78 -6.27
C LEU A 431 -18.70 1.26 -5.87
N ILE A 432 -17.76 2.15 -5.58
CA ILE A 432 -16.40 1.77 -5.18
C ILE A 432 -16.28 1.97 -3.68
N THR A 433 -16.08 0.87 -2.94
CA THR A 433 -16.03 0.84 -1.47
C THR A 433 -14.89 -0.04 -0.97
N GLY A 434 -14.36 0.27 0.21
CA GLY A 434 -13.39 -0.59 0.87
C GLY A 434 -13.98 -1.97 1.18
N GLY A 435 -13.13 -3.01 1.16
CA GLY A 435 -13.58 -4.41 1.34
C GLY A 435 -14.43 -4.65 2.61
N HIS A 436 -14.22 -3.86 3.66
CA HIS A 436 -15.00 -3.94 4.90
C HIS A 436 -16.51 -3.69 4.72
N HIS A 437 -16.89 -2.77 3.82
CA HIS A 437 -18.29 -2.38 3.59
C HIS A 437 -19.07 -3.44 2.78
N SER A 438 -18.37 -4.39 2.15
CA SER A 438 -18.96 -5.29 1.14
C SER A 438 -20.07 -6.17 1.68
N GLU A 439 -19.93 -6.74 2.87
CA GLU A 439 -20.97 -7.60 3.45
C GLU A 439 -22.20 -6.79 3.86
N GLY A 440 -22.01 -5.68 4.57
CA GLY A 440 -23.08 -4.82 5.03
C GLY A 440 -23.90 -4.26 3.86
N LEU A 441 -23.23 -3.75 2.83
CA LEU A 441 -23.85 -3.31 1.59
C LEU A 441 -24.59 -4.45 0.88
N THR A 442 -23.98 -5.64 0.77
CA THR A 442 -24.65 -6.81 0.15
C THR A 442 -25.94 -7.17 0.88
N ARG A 443 -25.92 -7.19 2.20
CA ARG A 443 -27.11 -7.44 3.03
C ARG A 443 -28.18 -6.37 2.84
N LEU A 444 -27.79 -5.10 2.79
CA LEU A 444 -28.71 -3.99 2.54
C LEU A 444 -29.33 -4.06 1.14
N MET A 445 -28.53 -4.28 0.10
CA MET A 445 -29.02 -4.42 -1.28
C MET A 445 -29.98 -5.60 -1.44
N LYS A 446 -29.70 -6.75 -0.80
CA LYS A 446 -30.64 -7.88 -0.72
C LYS A 446 -31.96 -7.49 -0.05
N LYS A 447 -31.88 -6.80 1.09
CA LYS A 447 -33.06 -6.34 1.86
C LYS A 447 -33.91 -5.36 1.06
N GLU A 448 -33.29 -4.48 0.29
CA GLU A 448 -33.96 -3.50 -0.58
C GLU A 448 -34.37 -4.09 -1.95
N GLN A 449 -34.15 -5.39 -2.18
CA GLN A 449 -34.49 -6.11 -3.42
C GLN A 449 -33.85 -5.52 -4.68
N LEU A 450 -32.64 -4.96 -4.56
CA LEU A 450 -31.90 -4.39 -5.68
C LEU A 450 -31.21 -5.48 -6.52
N SER A 451 -31.06 -5.19 -7.81
CA SER A 451 -30.12 -5.94 -8.65
C SER A 451 -28.72 -5.47 -8.30
N TYR A 452 -27.80 -6.40 -8.01
CA TYR A 452 -26.43 -6.03 -7.68
C TYR A 452 -25.40 -7.08 -8.07
N MET A 453 -24.15 -6.62 -8.19
CA MET A 453 -22.97 -7.43 -8.40
C MET A 453 -21.86 -6.95 -7.46
N VAL A 454 -21.11 -7.87 -6.86
CA VAL A 454 -19.94 -7.54 -6.03
C VAL A 454 -18.70 -8.10 -6.72
N LEU A 455 -17.74 -7.22 -7.01
CA LEU A 455 -16.51 -7.53 -7.73
C LEU A 455 -15.32 -7.25 -6.85
N MET A 456 -14.43 -8.23 -6.72
CA MET A 456 -13.09 -8.03 -6.14
C MET A 456 -12.09 -7.94 -7.30
N PRO A 457 -11.39 -6.80 -7.47
CA PRO A 457 -10.38 -6.66 -8.51
C PRO A 457 -9.27 -7.69 -8.34
N LYS A 458 -8.77 -8.26 -9.44
CA LYS A 458 -7.55 -9.07 -9.41
C LYS A 458 -6.33 -8.16 -9.29
N PHE A 459 -5.37 -8.53 -8.46
CA PHE A 459 -4.14 -7.77 -8.29
C PHE A 459 -2.94 -8.67 -8.00
N GLU A 460 -1.76 -8.21 -8.41
CA GLU A 460 -0.48 -8.86 -8.11
C GLU A 460 0.06 -8.38 -6.76
N ASP A 461 0.63 -9.30 -5.99
CA ASP A 461 1.37 -8.99 -4.78
C ASP A 461 2.67 -8.22 -5.08
N GLY A 462 3.11 -7.38 -4.13
CA GLY A 462 4.41 -6.69 -4.19
C GLY A 462 4.40 -5.26 -4.77
N LYS A 463 3.30 -4.80 -5.38
CA LYS A 463 3.12 -3.40 -5.82
C LYS A 463 2.33 -2.57 -4.79
N SER A 464 2.87 -2.49 -3.58
CA SER A 464 2.24 -1.74 -2.48
C SER A 464 2.47 -0.22 -2.62
N ARG A 465 1.41 0.56 -2.40
CA ARG A 465 1.47 2.01 -2.22
C ARG A 465 1.77 2.32 -0.75
N PRO A 466 2.44 3.44 -0.43
CA PRO A 466 2.70 3.80 0.95
C PRO A 466 1.39 4.01 1.73
N TYR A 467 1.11 3.15 2.71
CA TYR A 467 -0.14 3.18 3.49
C TYR A 467 -0.41 4.55 4.15
N ALA A 468 0.66 5.22 4.63
CA ALA A 468 0.57 6.58 5.15
C ALA A 468 0.14 7.63 4.11
N ALA A 469 0.51 7.48 2.83
CA ALA A 469 0.11 8.39 1.76
C ALA A 469 -1.37 8.23 1.40
N ILE A 470 -1.90 7.01 1.43
CA ILE A 470 -3.33 6.72 1.22
C ILE A 470 -4.18 7.34 2.34
N LEU A 471 -3.73 7.19 3.59
CA LEU A 471 -4.48 7.68 4.73
C LEU A 471 -4.42 9.22 4.89
N THR A 472 -3.37 9.88 4.39
CA THR A 472 -3.14 11.32 4.63
C THR A 472 -3.08 12.20 3.39
N ARG A 473 -3.10 11.62 2.18
CA ARG A 473 -2.92 12.30 0.88
C ARG A 473 -1.67 13.17 0.79
N LYS A 474 -0.68 12.90 1.63
CA LYS A 474 0.60 13.58 1.67
C LYS A 474 1.61 12.78 0.83
N SER A 475 1.87 13.23 -0.40
CA SER A 475 2.89 12.68 -1.29
C SER A 475 4.28 13.28 -0.99
N GLY A 476 5.34 12.69 -1.56
CA GLY A 476 6.71 13.20 -1.45
C GLY A 476 7.23 13.38 0.00
N ARG A 477 7.80 14.55 0.31
CA ARG A 477 8.46 14.86 1.60
C ARG A 477 7.50 14.83 2.81
N TYR A 478 6.19 14.90 2.57
CA TYR A 478 5.16 14.87 3.60
C TYR A 478 4.86 13.46 4.14
N LYS A 479 5.31 12.41 3.43
CA LYS A 479 5.26 11.01 3.89
C LYS A 479 5.92 10.83 5.27
N LYS A 480 7.05 11.52 5.52
CA LYS A 480 7.79 11.48 6.80
C LYS A 480 7.27 12.44 7.87
N ILE A 481 6.52 13.47 7.48
CA ILE A 481 5.92 14.43 8.41
C ILE A 481 4.59 13.87 8.94
N ALA A 482 3.84 13.16 8.10
CA ALA A 482 2.66 12.39 8.51
C ALA A 482 3.00 11.34 9.59
N GLU A 483 4.20 10.76 9.53
CA GLU A 483 4.73 9.83 10.55
C GLU A 483 4.96 10.48 11.93
N ASN A 484 5.13 11.81 12.01
CA ASN A 484 5.53 12.52 13.25
C ASN A 484 4.47 13.48 13.85
N ASP A 485 3.56 14.07 13.06
CA ASP A 485 2.70 15.19 13.53
C ASP A 485 1.27 14.80 13.92
N GLY A 486 0.95 13.51 14.06
CA GLY A 486 -0.42 13.08 14.27
C GLY A 486 -1.23 13.20 12.97
N TYR A 487 -1.61 12.05 12.44
CA TYR A 487 -2.22 11.92 11.12
C TYR A 487 -3.54 12.71 11.01
N ASN A 488 -3.50 13.88 10.37
CA ASN A 488 -4.67 14.47 9.72
C ASN A 488 -5.01 13.57 8.52
N LEU A 489 -5.81 12.53 8.79
CA LEU A 489 -6.35 11.67 7.74
C LEU A 489 -7.13 12.51 6.74
N ALA A 490 -6.77 12.41 5.47
CA ALA A 490 -7.44 13.07 4.37
C ALA A 490 -8.13 11.98 3.56
N ILE A 491 -9.36 11.63 3.96
CA ILE A 491 -10.15 10.57 3.32
C ILE A 491 -11.21 11.17 2.36
N LYS A 492 -11.26 12.50 2.20
CA LYS A 492 -12.07 13.18 1.17
C LYS A 492 -11.47 12.98 -0.21
N THR A 493 -12.26 12.91 -1.29
CA THR A 493 -11.77 12.78 -2.68
C THR A 493 -10.83 13.93 -3.09
N TYR A 494 -9.95 13.71 -4.09
CA TYR A 494 -8.93 14.66 -4.56
C TYR A 494 -9.55 15.92 -5.11
N PHE A 495 -10.67 15.74 -5.80
CA PHE A 495 -11.44 16.83 -6.38
C PHE A 495 -12.45 17.48 -5.40
N ASP A 496 -12.62 16.96 -4.17
CA ASP A 496 -13.38 17.62 -3.09
C ASP A 496 -12.53 18.70 -2.38
N SER A 497 -11.91 19.60 -3.15
CA SER A 497 -11.11 20.72 -2.62
C SER A 497 -11.71 22.06 -3.04
N ASP A 498 -12.02 22.91 -2.05
CA ASP A 498 -12.50 24.28 -2.24
C ASP A 498 -11.38 25.26 -2.62
N SER A 499 -10.14 24.77 -2.65
CA SER A 499 -8.95 25.58 -2.84
C SER A 499 -8.02 25.00 -3.90
N MET A 500 -7.33 25.91 -4.59
CA MET A 500 -6.31 25.55 -5.57
C MET A 500 -5.13 24.79 -4.98
N SER A 501 -4.90 24.90 -3.66
CA SER A 501 -3.90 24.09 -2.96
C SER A 501 -4.18 22.59 -3.01
N GLY A 502 -5.44 22.14 -3.02
CA GLY A 502 -5.76 20.72 -3.05
C GLY A 502 -5.47 20.06 -4.39
N ILE A 503 -5.56 20.81 -5.49
CA ILE A 503 -5.31 20.32 -6.84
C ILE A 503 -3.98 20.80 -7.45
N GLN A 504 -3.15 21.49 -6.66
CA GLN A 504 -1.92 22.13 -7.14
C GLN A 504 -0.97 21.15 -7.86
N GLU A 505 -0.88 19.91 -7.36
CA GLU A 505 0.01 18.89 -7.94
C GLU A 505 -0.38 18.52 -9.37
N SER A 506 -1.68 18.45 -9.69
CA SER A 506 -2.12 18.13 -11.05
C SER A 506 -1.74 19.25 -12.02
N LEU A 507 -1.90 20.51 -11.62
CA LEU A 507 -1.58 21.69 -12.44
C LEU A 507 -0.09 21.78 -12.74
N VAL A 508 0.73 21.64 -11.70
CA VAL A 508 2.20 21.71 -11.80
C VAL A 508 2.70 20.57 -12.66
N PHE A 509 2.21 19.35 -12.45
CA PHE A 509 2.62 18.20 -13.22
C PHE A 509 2.23 18.35 -14.69
N SER A 510 0.96 18.70 -14.97
CA SER A 510 0.48 18.84 -16.35
C SER A 510 1.24 19.91 -17.13
N LEU A 511 1.48 21.10 -16.56
CA LEU A 511 2.25 22.14 -17.24
C LEU A 511 3.73 21.77 -17.40
N GLY A 512 4.33 21.14 -16.38
CA GLY A 512 5.72 20.67 -16.44
C GLY A 512 5.92 19.57 -17.50
N ALA A 513 4.97 18.65 -17.60
CA ALA A 513 4.96 17.60 -18.63
C ALA A 513 4.73 18.17 -20.03
N SER A 514 3.80 19.13 -20.19
CA SER A 514 3.62 19.88 -21.45
C SER A 514 4.90 20.56 -21.89
N PHE A 515 5.64 21.16 -20.96
CA PHE A 515 6.90 21.83 -21.26
C PHE A 515 7.95 20.84 -21.79
N PHE A 516 8.05 19.67 -21.18
CA PHE A 516 8.97 18.62 -21.63
C PHE A 516 8.60 17.99 -22.97
N ASP A 517 7.30 17.88 -23.25
CA ASP A 517 6.78 17.39 -24.52
C ASP A 517 6.89 18.44 -25.64
N GLY A 518 7.53 19.59 -25.36
CA GLY A 518 7.76 20.66 -26.34
C GLY A 518 6.52 21.50 -26.64
N ARG A 519 5.47 21.43 -25.82
CA ARG A 519 4.25 22.23 -25.99
C ARG A 519 4.51 23.69 -25.57
N ASN A 520 3.89 24.62 -26.29
CA ASN A 520 3.89 26.02 -25.89
C ASN A 520 3.02 26.19 -24.63
N ILE A 521 3.61 26.69 -23.55
CA ILE A 521 2.96 26.78 -22.24
C ILE A 521 1.89 27.87 -22.20
N ASP A 522 2.08 28.97 -22.91
CA ASP A 522 1.06 30.04 -22.95
C ASP A 522 -0.16 29.59 -23.76
N ASP A 523 0.04 28.86 -24.86
CA ASP A 523 -1.05 28.20 -25.57
C ASP A 523 -1.73 27.15 -24.71
N THR A 524 -0.96 26.34 -23.98
CA THR A 524 -1.50 25.32 -23.06
C THR A 524 -2.40 25.97 -22.01
N ARG A 525 -1.93 27.05 -21.35
CA ARG A 525 -2.71 27.80 -20.36
C ARG A 525 -3.99 28.38 -20.96
N ARG A 526 -3.89 29.00 -22.14
CA ARG A 526 -5.02 29.61 -22.84
C ARG A 526 -6.09 28.56 -23.20
N LEU A 527 -5.68 27.46 -23.81
CA LEU A 527 -6.57 26.36 -24.20
C LEU A 527 -7.22 25.72 -22.97
N TRP A 528 -6.44 25.44 -21.94
CA TRP A 528 -6.95 24.84 -20.72
C TRP A 528 -7.97 25.75 -20.02
N THR A 529 -7.67 27.05 -19.90
CA THR A 529 -8.59 28.02 -19.31
C THR A 529 -9.91 28.10 -20.09
N ALA A 530 -9.83 28.19 -21.42
CA ALA A 530 -11.03 28.28 -22.26
C ALA A 530 -11.89 27.01 -22.21
N ASN A 531 -11.25 25.83 -22.21
CA ASN A 531 -11.95 24.56 -22.04
C ASN A 531 -12.58 24.46 -20.64
N TYR A 532 -11.86 24.85 -19.60
CA TYR A 532 -12.36 24.81 -18.23
C TYR A 532 -13.58 25.72 -18.04
N GLU A 533 -13.52 26.95 -18.57
CA GLU A 533 -14.65 27.88 -18.52
C GLU A 533 -15.89 27.31 -19.22
N ARG A 534 -15.72 26.61 -20.34
CA ARG A 534 -16.81 25.91 -21.03
C ARG A 534 -17.42 24.82 -20.14
N GLU A 535 -16.60 23.94 -19.57
CA GLU A 535 -17.04 22.86 -18.68
C GLU A 535 -17.74 23.43 -17.43
N TYR A 536 -17.15 24.45 -16.78
CA TYR A 536 -17.71 25.13 -15.61
C TYR A 536 -19.11 25.68 -15.89
N ASN A 537 -19.29 26.34 -17.03
CA ASN A 537 -20.59 26.90 -17.44
C ASN A 537 -21.59 25.83 -17.87
N ALA A 538 -21.13 24.66 -18.33
CA ALA A 538 -21.98 23.56 -18.73
C ALA A 538 -22.52 22.74 -17.56
N ILE A 539 -21.98 22.89 -16.33
CA ILE A 539 -22.40 22.11 -15.16
C ILE A 539 -23.91 22.31 -14.88
N PRO A 540 -24.73 21.25 -14.98
CA PRO A 540 -26.15 21.29 -14.67
C PRO A 540 -26.44 21.80 -13.26
N LYS A 541 -27.54 22.55 -13.10
CA LYS A 541 -27.99 23.08 -11.79
C LYS A 541 -28.13 21.96 -10.75
N ILE A 542 -28.70 20.80 -11.11
CA ILE A 542 -28.87 19.67 -10.19
C ILE A 542 -27.54 19.17 -9.62
N ARG A 543 -26.45 19.21 -10.41
CA ARG A 543 -25.11 18.84 -9.96
C ARG A 543 -24.51 19.93 -9.09
N ARG A 544 -24.66 21.21 -9.46
CA ARG A 544 -24.24 22.34 -8.62
C ARG A 544 -24.90 22.32 -7.24
N ASP A 545 -26.20 22.07 -7.19
CA ASP A 545 -26.97 22.00 -5.94
C ASP A 545 -26.58 20.78 -5.08
N ALA A 546 -26.02 19.73 -5.71
CA ALA A 546 -25.54 18.53 -5.03
C ALA A 546 -24.05 18.57 -4.65
N MET A 547 -23.32 19.64 -4.97
CA MET A 547 -21.92 19.80 -4.59
C MET A 547 -21.80 20.29 -3.16
N ASN A 548 -20.96 19.64 -2.35
CA ASN A 548 -20.56 20.17 -1.04
C ASN A 548 -19.47 21.24 -1.15
N VAL A 549 -18.71 21.22 -2.25
CA VAL A 549 -17.62 22.14 -2.54
C VAL A 549 -17.90 22.83 -3.86
N SER A 550 -17.91 24.16 -3.85
CA SER A 550 -18.13 24.93 -5.07
C SER A 550 -16.95 24.76 -6.05
N PRO A 551 -17.21 24.57 -7.36
CA PRO A 551 -16.18 24.56 -8.38
C PRO A 551 -15.37 25.86 -8.37
N ILE A 552 -14.08 25.76 -8.67
CA ILE A 552 -13.18 26.91 -8.74
C ILE A 552 -13.66 27.86 -9.84
N ALA A 553 -13.83 29.15 -9.53
CA ALA A 553 -14.24 30.12 -10.54
C ALA A 553 -13.20 30.20 -11.68
N PRO A 554 -13.60 30.26 -12.96
CA PRO A 554 -12.67 30.29 -14.09
C PRO A 554 -11.58 31.37 -13.99
N GLU A 555 -11.92 32.54 -13.47
CA GLU A 555 -10.95 33.63 -13.25
C GLU A 555 -9.92 33.30 -12.17
N ILE A 556 -10.32 32.61 -11.09
CA ILE A 556 -9.39 32.16 -10.06
C ILE A 556 -8.47 31.09 -10.64
N PHE A 557 -9.04 30.12 -11.36
CA PHE A 557 -8.30 29.05 -12.02
C PHE A 557 -7.23 29.61 -12.98
N LYS A 558 -7.64 30.54 -13.86
CA LYS A 558 -6.76 31.27 -14.77
C LYS A 558 -5.63 31.97 -14.00
N ASN A 559 -5.97 32.79 -13.01
CA ASN A 559 -4.96 33.54 -12.27
C ASN A 559 -3.91 32.64 -11.60
N GLU A 560 -4.30 31.49 -11.07
CA GLU A 560 -3.37 30.53 -10.46
C GLU A 560 -2.51 29.80 -11.49
N LEU A 561 -3.06 29.40 -12.64
CA LEU A 561 -2.28 28.78 -13.72
C LEU A 561 -1.13 29.68 -14.21
N TYR A 562 -1.37 31.00 -14.29
CA TYR A 562 -0.35 31.96 -14.72
C TYR A 562 0.68 32.30 -13.63
N LYS A 563 0.42 31.95 -12.36
CA LYS A 563 1.44 32.05 -11.29
C LYS A 563 2.48 30.94 -11.36
N ILE A 564 2.18 29.83 -12.03
CA ILE A 564 3.10 28.69 -12.17
C ILE A 564 4.25 29.09 -13.12
N LYS A 565 5.49 29.05 -12.62
CA LYS A 565 6.69 29.35 -13.41
C LYS A 565 7.47 28.08 -13.68
N ILE A 566 7.96 27.89 -14.90
CA ILE A 566 8.70 26.69 -15.30
C ILE A 566 10.10 27.10 -15.76
N LYS A 567 11.11 26.38 -15.30
CA LYS A 567 12.51 26.60 -15.65
C LYS A 567 13.23 25.27 -15.86
N LEU A 568 13.95 25.15 -16.96
CA LEU A 568 14.78 23.98 -17.27
C LEU A 568 16.03 23.96 -16.34
N LEU A 569 16.39 22.80 -15.81
CA LEU A 569 17.56 22.63 -14.94
C LEU A 569 18.63 21.74 -15.59
N GLY A 570 19.90 22.09 -15.36
CA GLY A 570 21.05 21.26 -15.75
C GLY A 570 21.13 20.95 -17.25
N ASN A 571 21.31 19.68 -17.57
CA ASN A 571 21.41 19.11 -18.94
C ASN A 571 20.07 19.02 -19.68
N GLY A 572 18.96 19.47 -19.09
CA GLY A 572 17.63 19.42 -19.70
C GLY A 572 16.83 18.14 -19.45
N GLU A 573 17.31 17.28 -18.55
CA GLU A 573 16.56 16.10 -18.09
C GLU A 573 15.60 16.42 -16.93
N THR A 574 15.70 17.62 -16.34
CA THR A 574 14.87 18.07 -15.22
C THR A 574 14.31 19.47 -15.44
N CYS A 575 13.10 19.72 -14.92
CA CYS A 575 12.49 21.04 -14.89
C CYS A 575 12.02 21.38 -13.48
N GLU A 576 12.27 22.62 -13.11
CA GLU A 576 11.75 23.27 -11.91
C GLU A 576 10.41 23.91 -12.26
N VAL A 577 9.36 23.54 -11.53
CA VAL A 577 8.04 24.15 -11.63
C VAL A 577 7.73 24.81 -10.29
N LYS A 578 7.73 26.14 -10.25
CA LYS A 578 7.47 26.94 -9.06
C LYS A 578 6.00 27.37 -9.02
N CYS A 579 5.33 27.10 -7.91
CA CYS A 579 3.96 27.53 -7.65
C CYS A 579 3.83 28.02 -6.19
N GLY A 580 3.65 29.33 -6.01
CA GLY A 580 3.72 29.96 -4.69
C GLY A 580 5.09 29.76 -4.02
N ASN A 581 5.08 29.24 -2.79
CA ASN A 581 6.28 28.90 -2.02
C ASN A 581 6.79 27.46 -2.29
N ASN A 582 6.09 26.70 -3.12
CA ASN A 582 6.47 25.33 -3.45
C ASN A 582 7.29 25.31 -4.75
N ILE A 583 8.36 24.54 -4.74
CA ILE A 583 9.21 24.27 -5.91
C ILE A 583 9.11 22.77 -6.19
N TYR A 584 8.63 22.41 -7.37
CA TYR A 584 8.54 21.03 -7.82
C TYR A 584 9.65 20.73 -8.81
N VAL A 585 10.25 19.57 -8.72
CA VAL A 585 11.26 19.09 -9.68
C VAL A 585 10.69 17.87 -10.38
N LEU A 586 10.50 17.99 -11.69
CA LEU A 586 10.04 16.90 -12.55
C LEU A 586 11.22 16.36 -13.37
N LYS A 587 11.25 15.04 -13.56
CA LYS A 587 12.18 14.36 -14.46
C LYS A 587 11.46 13.91 -15.73
N LYS A 588 12.11 14.11 -16.88
CA LYS A 588 11.51 13.88 -18.20
C LYS A 588 10.98 12.47 -18.43
N ASP A 589 11.73 11.43 -18.01
CA ASP A 589 11.45 10.05 -18.40
C ASP A 589 10.90 9.15 -17.29
N SER A 590 10.97 9.56 -16.02
CA SER A 590 10.60 8.69 -14.88
C SER A 590 9.19 8.91 -14.33
N PHE A 591 8.46 9.91 -14.84
CA PHE A 591 7.19 10.38 -14.25
C PHE A 591 7.32 10.69 -12.74
N GLU A 592 8.53 11.03 -12.29
CA GLU A 592 8.80 11.39 -10.90
C GLU A 592 8.72 12.90 -10.75
N MET A 593 7.91 13.34 -9.79
CA MET A 593 7.87 14.71 -9.32
C MET A 593 8.20 14.74 -7.83
N SER A 594 9.08 15.64 -7.41
CA SER A 594 9.40 15.87 -6.00
C SER A 594 9.14 17.31 -5.62
N CYS A 595 8.54 17.55 -4.45
CA CYS A 595 8.25 18.89 -3.95
C CYS A 595 9.25 19.31 -2.87
N VAL A 596 9.87 20.47 -3.07
CA VAL A 596 10.74 21.17 -2.12
C VAL A 596 10.05 22.48 -1.76
N ARG A 597 9.61 22.63 -0.50
CA ARG A 597 9.20 23.97 -0.02
C ARG A 597 10.41 24.88 -0.07
N ALA A 598 10.27 26.05 -0.69
CA ALA A 598 11.12 27.17 -0.36
C ALA A 598 10.84 27.45 1.13
N VAL A 599 11.75 27.02 1.99
CA VAL A 599 11.75 27.50 3.37
C VAL A 599 11.79 29.01 3.24
N SER A 600 10.79 29.72 3.76
CA SER A 600 10.82 31.18 3.75
C SER A 600 12.20 31.60 4.24
N ASP A 601 12.86 32.52 3.52
CA ASP A 601 14.17 33.01 3.92
C ASP A 601 14.17 33.46 5.39
N SER A 602 13.02 33.81 5.95
CA SER A 602 12.84 34.02 7.38
C SER A 602 13.09 32.77 8.23
N ASN A 603 12.51 31.60 7.96
CA ASN A 603 12.69 30.42 8.81
C ASN A 603 14.00 29.66 8.52
N PHE A 604 14.50 29.69 7.29
CA PHE A 604 15.83 29.14 6.99
C PHE A 604 16.92 30.07 7.52
N SER A 605 16.81 31.40 7.33
CA SER A 605 17.77 32.32 7.95
C SER A 605 17.58 32.43 9.45
N VAL A 606 16.41 32.17 10.05
CA VAL A 606 16.24 32.08 11.50
C VAL A 606 16.78 30.76 12.03
N ALA A 607 16.58 29.62 11.36
CA ALA A 607 17.20 28.36 11.77
C ALA A 607 18.72 28.40 11.60
N VAL A 608 19.21 28.96 10.48
CA VAL A 608 20.65 29.17 10.23
C VAL A 608 21.21 30.26 11.13
N LYS A 609 20.50 31.38 11.39
CA LYS A 609 20.91 32.39 12.40
C LYS A 609 20.87 31.83 13.79
N GLN A 610 19.88 31.02 14.18
CA GLN A 610 19.84 30.38 15.50
C GLN A 610 20.95 29.34 15.63
N VAL A 611 21.29 28.64 14.55
CA VAL A 611 22.45 27.73 14.51
C VAL A 611 23.75 28.53 14.59
N PHE A 612 23.90 29.64 13.86
CA PHE A 612 25.07 30.52 13.91
C PHE A 612 25.16 31.33 15.22
N GLU A 613 24.06 31.72 15.84
CA GLU A 613 23.99 32.35 17.15
C GLU A 613 24.32 31.32 18.23
N LYS A 614 23.80 30.09 18.14
CA LYS A 614 24.23 29.00 19.02
C LYS A 614 25.69 28.64 18.80
N LEU A 615 26.20 28.66 17.56
CA LEU A 615 27.62 28.46 17.26
C LEU A 615 28.48 29.62 17.78
N ASN A 616 28.03 30.86 17.67
CA ASN A 616 28.74 32.05 18.12
C ASN A 616 28.70 32.19 19.65
N ILE A 617 27.58 31.86 20.30
CA ILE A 617 27.47 31.70 21.76
C ILE A 617 28.36 30.56 22.22
N PHE A 618 28.40 29.44 21.49
CA PHE A 618 29.29 28.31 21.79
C PHE A 618 30.78 28.67 21.58
N LEU A 619 31.12 29.44 20.54
CA LEU A 619 32.48 29.95 20.29
C LEU A 619 32.87 31.04 21.29
N ALA A 620 31.92 31.86 21.77
CA ALA A 620 32.11 32.84 22.83
C ALA A 620 32.26 32.16 24.21
N LEU A 621 31.50 31.11 24.49
CA LEU A 621 31.64 30.26 25.68
C LEU A 621 32.93 29.43 25.63
N ALA A 622 33.31 28.91 24.46
CA ALA A 622 34.59 28.25 24.25
C ALA A 622 35.77 29.24 24.43
N ARG A 623 35.69 30.46 23.89
CA ARG A 623 36.69 31.51 24.11
C ARG A 623 36.78 31.95 25.58
N LYS A 624 35.66 32.03 26.32
CA LYS A 624 35.64 32.37 27.76
C LYS A 624 36.01 31.21 28.70
N LYS A 625 35.90 29.94 28.28
CA LYS A 625 36.13 28.75 29.14
C LYS A 625 37.26 27.82 28.66
N ILE A 626 38.18 28.29 27.82
CA ILE A 626 39.42 27.55 27.48
C ILE A 626 40.38 27.34 28.68
N ASN A 627 40.06 27.85 29.88
CA ASN A 627 40.88 27.61 31.08
C ASN A 627 40.27 26.73 32.19
N LYS A 628 39.10 26.08 32.02
CA LYS A 628 38.64 25.12 33.06
C LYS A 628 37.62 24.07 32.55
N TYR A 629 38.06 22.81 32.57
CA TYR A 629 37.33 21.54 32.47
C TYR A 629 36.86 21.02 31.09
N PHE A 630 37.46 19.88 30.70
CA PHE A 630 37.27 19.11 29.47
C PHE A 630 36.41 17.85 29.75
N ILE A 631 35.07 17.97 29.73
CA ILE A 631 34.16 16.80 29.69
C ILE A 631 33.04 16.95 28.63
N GLY A 632 32.71 18.17 28.17
CA GLY A 632 31.59 18.39 27.23
C GLY A 632 31.88 18.18 25.73
N ILE A 633 33.15 18.03 25.32
CA ILE A 633 33.53 18.06 23.89
C ILE A 633 33.22 16.74 23.15
N LYS A 634 33.18 15.60 23.86
CA LYS A 634 32.87 14.29 23.24
C LYS A 634 31.42 14.18 22.76
N GLY A 635 30.45 14.72 23.50
CA GLY A 635 29.04 14.65 23.12
C GLY A 635 28.71 15.53 21.92
N ALA A 636 29.21 16.77 21.91
CA ALA A 636 28.91 17.75 20.87
C ALA A 636 29.51 17.37 19.50
N ILE A 637 30.73 16.82 19.47
CA ILE A 637 31.37 16.35 18.24
C ILE A 637 30.65 15.12 17.69
N LEU A 638 30.20 14.20 18.56
CA LEU A 638 29.43 13.03 18.14
C LEU A 638 28.10 13.43 17.51
N SER A 639 27.41 14.45 18.04
CA SER A 639 26.16 14.95 17.48
C SER A 639 26.33 15.58 16.10
N VAL A 640 27.38 16.38 15.88
CA VAL A 640 27.67 16.96 14.56
C VAL A 640 28.05 15.89 13.55
N VAL A 641 28.85 14.89 13.97
CA VAL A 641 29.24 13.76 13.10
C VAL A 641 28.04 12.86 12.78
N PHE A 642 27.15 12.56 13.73
CA PHE A 642 25.93 11.78 13.46
C PHE A 642 24.96 12.52 12.54
N PHE A 643 24.78 13.82 12.76
CA PHE A 643 23.87 14.64 11.96
C PHE A 643 24.38 14.84 10.53
N THR A 644 25.70 14.97 10.36
CA THR A 644 26.34 15.04 9.04
C THR A 644 26.42 13.67 8.35
N HIS A 645 26.58 12.57 9.10
CA HIS A 645 26.51 11.20 8.59
C HIS A 645 25.14 10.87 7.98
N GLU A 646 24.06 11.31 8.63
CA GLU A 646 22.68 11.15 8.13
C GLU A 646 22.37 11.99 6.88
N LEU A 647 23.07 13.11 6.71
CA LEU A 647 22.98 13.99 5.54
C LEU A 647 23.81 13.49 4.35
N PHE A 648 24.95 12.82 4.61
CA PHE A 648 25.89 12.41 3.55
C PHE A 648 25.61 11.01 2.99
N LEU A 649 25.06 10.08 3.79
CA LEU A 649 24.68 8.72 3.32
C LEU A 649 23.48 8.71 2.38
N LYS A 650 22.64 9.76 2.42
CA LYS A 650 21.62 10.02 1.41
C LYS A 650 22.34 10.76 0.28
N GLY A 651 22.71 10.08 -0.80
CA GLY A 651 23.49 10.60 -1.94
C GLY A 651 22.90 11.81 -2.70
N GLU A 652 21.92 12.51 -2.12
CA GLU A 652 21.09 13.58 -2.68
C GLU A 652 21.65 15.00 -2.41
N TYR A 653 22.76 15.16 -1.68
CA TYR A 653 23.35 16.47 -1.37
C TYR A 653 24.71 16.73 -2.03
N ARG A 654 25.15 15.83 -2.93
CA ARG A 654 26.47 15.90 -3.59
C ARG A 654 26.68 17.22 -4.34
N ASP A 655 25.66 17.67 -5.07
CA ASP A 655 25.76 18.87 -5.91
C ASP A 655 25.48 20.16 -5.14
N LEU A 656 24.66 20.09 -4.08
CA LEU A 656 24.45 21.20 -3.15
C LEU A 656 25.70 21.49 -2.31
N PHE A 657 26.39 20.43 -1.85
CA PHE A 657 27.63 20.57 -1.09
C PHE A 657 28.76 21.18 -1.94
N ARG A 658 28.77 20.90 -3.25
CA ARG A 658 29.69 21.49 -4.23
C ARG A 658 29.40 22.97 -4.51
N SER A 659 28.13 23.39 -4.47
CA SER A 659 27.75 24.78 -4.73
C SER A 659 27.97 25.71 -3.51
N ILE A 660 27.91 25.19 -2.29
CA ILE A 660 27.98 25.99 -1.05
C ILE A 660 29.43 26.19 -0.56
N PHE A 661 30.31 25.19 -0.68
CA PHE A 661 31.63 25.23 -0.04
C PHE A 661 32.79 25.40 -1.04
N SER A 662 33.75 26.26 -0.69
CA SER A 662 34.96 26.44 -1.48
C SER A 662 35.81 25.15 -1.50
N LYS A 663 36.63 24.98 -2.55
CA LYS A 663 37.45 23.77 -2.76
C LYS A 663 38.35 23.46 -1.56
N HIS A 664 38.84 24.48 -0.86
CA HIS A 664 39.74 24.35 0.28
C HIS A 664 39.01 23.86 1.55
N VAL A 665 37.79 24.35 1.78
CA VAL A 665 36.94 23.93 2.90
C VAL A 665 36.50 22.47 2.72
N ARG A 666 36.21 22.04 1.49
CA ARG A 666 35.91 20.65 1.17
C ARG A 666 37.07 19.70 1.50
N VAL A 667 38.30 20.08 1.13
CA VAL A 667 39.50 19.26 1.39
C VAL A 667 39.76 19.14 2.90
N VAL A 668 39.63 20.22 3.67
CA VAL A 668 39.78 20.18 5.13
C VAL A 668 38.70 19.30 5.77
N PHE A 669 37.45 19.43 5.34
CA PHE A 669 36.33 18.64 5.86
C PHE A 669 36.52 17.14 5.61
N ILE A 670 36.90 16.76 4.38
CA ILE A 670 37.19 15.37 4.01
C ILE A 670 38.39 14.84 4.79
N THR A 671 39.45 15.64 4.94
CA THR A 671 40.66 15.23 5.68
C THR A 671 40.36 14.93 7.16
N VAL A 672 39.50 15.75 7.79
CA VAL A 672 39.07 15.55 9.17
C VAL A 672 38.18 14.31 9.30
N LEU A 673 37.27 14.08 8.35
CA LEU A 673 36.39 12.90 8.35
C LEU A 673 37.19 11.60 8.15
N THR A 674 38.14 11.60 7.22
CA THR A 674 39.01 10.44 6.94
C THR A 674 39.94 10.14 8.13
N ALA A 675 40.50 11.16 8.77
CA ALA A 675 41.28 10.98 9.99
C ALA A 675 40.42 10.40 11.14
N PHE A 676 39.13 10.75 11.21
CA PHE A 676 38.20 10.22 12.20
C PHE A 676 37.82 8.76 11.94
N LEU A 677 37.61 8.38 10.66
CA LEU A 677 37.30 7.01 10.25
C LEU A 677 38.50 6.06 10.42
N ILE A 678 39.73 6.54 10.25
CA ILE A 678 40.96 5.76 10.50
C ILE A 678 41.15 5.45 12.00
N VAL A 679 40.63 6.31 12.89
CA VAL A 679 40.80 6.19 14.34
C VAL A 679 39.66 5.41 15.03
N ALA A 680 38.60 5.05 14.31
CA ALA A 680 37.46 4.29 14.82
C ALA A 680 37.46 2.83 14.32
N PRO A 681 38.20 1.90 14.96
CA PRO A 681 38.18 0.49 14.57
C PRO A 681 36.97 -0.21 15.16
N SER A 682 35.77 0.05 14.61
CA SER A 682 34.62 -0.85 14.75
C SER A 682 33.47 -0.41 13.84
N LEU A 683 33.60 -0.63 12.53
CA LEU A 683 32.47 -0.88 11.65
C LEU A 683 33.03 -1.51 10.37
N LYS A 684 32.67 -2.78 10.16
CA LYS A 684 32.91 -3.48 8.90
C LYS A 684 32.26 -2.65 7.79
N GLU A 685 33.00 -2.33 6.73
CA GLU A 685 32.49 -2.46 5.36
C GLU A 685 33.58 -2.24 4.30
N LEU A 686 33.79 -3.30 3.52
CA LEU A 686 34.61 -3.38 2.31
C LEU A 686 34.00 -2.56 1.14
N LEU A 687 32.74 -2.10 1.28
CA LEU A 687 31.98 -1.34 0.29
C LEU A 687 32.44 0.13 0.18
N PHE A 688 32.76 0.75 1.32
CA PHE A 688 33.23 2.15 1.36
C PHE A 688 34.58 2.33 0.65
N PHE A 689 35.45 1.32 0.75
CA PHE A 689 36.80 1.35 0.20
C PHE A 689 36.84 1.25 -1.34
N ASN A 690 35.93 0.47 -1.93
CA ASN A 690 35.84 0.29 -3.37
C ASN A 690 35.26 1.52 -4.09
N MET A 691 34.36 2.28 -3.44
CA MET A 691 33.91 3.58 -3.94
C MET A 691 35.02 4.64 -3.88
N PHE A 692 35.77 4.69 -2.77
CA PHE A 692 36.86 5.65 -2.58
C PHE A 692 38.00 5.46 -3.60
N LYS A 693 38.35 4.21 -3.93
CA LYS A 693 39.39 3.87 -4.94
C LYS A 693 39.01 4.33 -6.36
N LYS A 694 37.71 4.46 -6.65
CA LYS A 694 37.18 4.86 -7.96
C LYS A 694 37.10 6.39 -8.12
N GLU A 695 36.82 7.14 -7.05
CA GLU A 695 36.85 8.62 -7.07
C GLU A 695 38.28 9.17 -7.07
N TYR A 696 39.21 8.57 -6.32
CA TYR A 696 40.58 9.10 -6.20
C TYR A 696 41.45 8.84 -7.45
N SER A 697 41.18 7.75 -8.18
CA SER A 697 41.88 7.44 -9.43
C SER A 697 41.49 8.36 -10.59
N ALA A 698 40.29 8.95 -10.54
CA ALA A 698 39.86 9.97 -11.50
C ALA A 698 40.53 11.34 -11.24
N GLU A 699 40.65 11.76 -9.98
CA GLU A 699 41.27 13.05 -9.61
C GLU A 699 42.80 13.04 -9.68
N ALA A 700 43.46 11.87 -9.52
CA ALA A 700 44.91 11.76 -9.64
C ALA A 700 45.42 11.92 -11.08
N ASN A 701 44.59 11.62 -12.09
CA ASN A 701 44.94 11.74 -13.51
C ASN A 701 44.90 13.19 -14.03
N GLU A 702 44.39 14.15 -13.26
CA GLU A 702 44.37 15.58 -13.60
C GLU A 702 45.67 16.34 -13.24
N TYR A 703 46.62 15.69 -12.53
CA TYR A 703 47.90 16.31 -12.19
C TYR A 703 49.01 15.89 -13.16
N SER A 704 49.68 16.85 -13.80
CA SER A 704 50.91 16.59 -14.55
C SER A 704 52.00 16.01 -13.63
N ARG A 705 52.87 15.13 -14.17
CA ARG A 705 53.89 14.35 -13.41
C ARG A 705 54.84 15.21 -12.55
N ASP A 706 54.97 16.50 -12.84
CA ASP A 706 55.92 17.40 -12.18
C ASP A 706 55.30 18.32 -11.10
N THR A 707 53.98 18.39 -10.96
CA THR A 707 53.31 19.21 -9.94
C THR A 707 52.59 18.39 -8.86
N THR A 708 52.88 17.10 -8.74
CA THR A 708 52.25 16.23 -7.75
C THR A 708 52.80 16.51 -6.34
N PRO A 709 51.98 16.89 -5.34
CA PRO A 709 52.44 17.10 -3.97
C PRO A 709 53.10 15.85 -3.38
N ARG A 710 54.16 16.01 -2.57
CA ARG A 710 54.95 14.90 -2.01
C ARG A 710 54.12 13.82 -1.29
N TRP A 711 53.00 14.20 -0.68
CA TRP A 711 52.09 13.27 0.00
C TRP A 711 51.26 12.41 -0.98
N VAL A 712 51.01 12.89 -2.20
CA VAL A 712 50.30 12.14 -3.27
C VAL A 712 51.23 11.09 -3.89
N LYS A 713 52.51 11.42 -4.14
CA LYS A 713 53.55 10.43 -4.52
C LYS A 713 53.79 9.37 -3.44
N MET A 714 53.52 9.71 -2.18
CA MET A 714 53.70 8.80 -1.04
C MET A 714 52.61 7.72 -0.94
N ILE A 715 51.39 8.01 -1.45
CA ILE A 715 50.26 7.08 -1.42
C ILE A 715 50.26 6.16 -2.65
N SER A 716 50.81 6.59 -3.79
CA SER A 716 50.93 5.75 -5.00
C SER A 716 51.94 4.60 -4.87
N ILE A 717 52.84 4.63 -3.89
CA ILE A 717 53.82 3.56 -3.60
C ILE A 717 53.20 2.45 -2.74
N ILE A 718 52.02 2.68 -2.17
CA ILE A 718 51.34 1.75 -1.29
C ILE A 718 50.54 0.74 -2.14
N ASN A 719 51.24 -0.27 -2.65
CA ASN A 719 50.63 -1.43 -3.30
C ASN A 719 50.34 -2.50 -2.23
N PHE A 720 49.12 -2.54 -1.71
CA PHE A 720 48.72 -3.51 -0.67
C PHE A 720 48.01 -4.70 -1.30
N ASN A 721 48.77 -5.78 -1.54
CA ASN A 721 48.25 -7.13 -1.43
C ASN A 721 48.34 -7.58 0.02
N SER A 722 47.35 -8.40 0.41
CA SER A 722 47.04 -8.83 1.77
C SER A 722 48.25 -9.36 2.54
N GLU A 723 48.65 -8.60 3.57
CA GLU A 723 49.34 -8.94 4.82
C GLU A 723 50.18 -7.72 5.25
N TYR A 724 50.43 -7.55 6.56
CA TYR A 724 51.23 -6.50 7.25
C TYR A 724 50.49 -5.43 8.08
N PRO A 725 50.00 -5.77 9.30
CA PRO A 725 49.78 -4.78 10.37
C PRO A 725 51.07 -4.37 11.12
N TYR A 726 52.17 -5.12 10.99
CA TYR A 726 53.33 -4.97 11.88
C TYR A 726 54.37 -3.92 11.46
N LYS A 727 54.44 -3.49 10.18
CA LYS A 727 55.45 -2.52 9.71
C LYS A 727 55.05 -1.04 9.83
N ILE A 728 53.76 -0.73 10.02
CA ILE A 728 53.29 0.66 10.26
C ILE A 728 53.72 1.16 11.65
N ARG A 729 53.86 0.23 12.61
CA ARG A 729 54.26 0.53 13.99
C ARG A 729 55.72 1.00 14.10
N ASP A 730 56.61 0.52 13.24
CA ASP A 730 58.01 0.94 13.23
C ASP A 730 58.23 2.26 12.49
N PHE A 731 57.36 2.61 11.53
CA PHE A 731 57.44 3.89 10.81
C PHE A 731 57.19 5.13 11.71
N PHE A 732 56.38 4.98 12.76
CA PHE A 732 56.11 6.09 13.70
C PHE A 732 57.16 6.26 14.80
N LYS A 733 58.15 5.37 14.91
CA LYS A 733 59.29 5.56 15.83
C LYS A 733 60.27 6.57 15.22
N GLY A 734 60.10 7.84 15.56
CA GLY A 734 61.09 8.90 15.25
C GLY A 734 60.51 10.27 14.94
N THR A 735 59.19 10.42 14.79
CA THR A 735 58.58 11.72 14.48
C THR A 735 58.14 12.47 15.75
N ARG A 736 58.27 13.81 15.75
CA ARG A 736 57.79 14.70 16.85
C ARG A 736 56.32 14.45 17.22
N ALA A 737 55.50 14.03 16.26
CA ALA A 737 54.11 13.63 16.49
C ALA A 737 53.98 12.44 17.46
N PHE A 738 54.86 11.44 17.37
CA PHE A 738 54.90 10.29 18.28
C PHE A 738 55.27 10.70 19.71
N TYR A 739 56.15 11.71 19.88
CA TYR A 739 56.50 12.26 21.19
C TYR A 739 55.34 13.00 21.86
N HIS A 740 54.53 13.75 21.09
CA HIS A 740 53.32 14.41 21.61
C HIS A 740 52.21 13.42 21.97
N ILE A 741 52.08 12.33 21.20
CA ILE A 741 51.13 11.24 21.48
C ILE A 741 51.57 10.43 22.71
N LEU A 742 52.87 10.11 22.86
CA LEU A 742 53.38 9.47 24.07
C LEU A 742 53.27 10.37 25.31
N LYS A 743 53.50 11.68 25.19
CA LYS A 743 53.29 12.65 26.29
C LYS A 743 51.81 12.75 26.69
N PHE A 744 50.91 12.67 25.72
CA PHE A 744 49.45 12.59 25.92
C PHE A 744 49.06 11.31 26.68
N PHE A 745 49.58 10.14 26.30
CA PHE A 745 49.28 8.88 26.99
C PHE A 745 50.02 8.70 28.33
N TYR A 746 51.24 9.23 28.49
CA TYR A 746 52.00 9.21 29.75
C TYR A 746 51.32 10.07 30.84
N ASN A 747 50.77 11.23 30.47
CA ASN A 747 49.99 12.08 31.36
C ASN A 747 48.64 11.46 31.75
N ILE A 748 48.03 10.66 30.87
CA ILE A 748 46.83 9.87 31.16
C ILE A 748 47.15 8.70 32.12
N LYS A 749 48.33 8.06 31.97
CA LYS A 749 48.75 6.93 32.81
C LYS A 749 49.21 7.36 34.22
N LEU A 750 49.80 8.55 34.38
CA LEU A 750 50.14 9.14 35.69
C LEU A 750 48.90 9.54 36.50
N LYS A 751 47.85 10.08 35.86
CA LYS A 751 46.58 10.40 36.53
C LYS A 751 45.77 9.16 36.93
N ASN A 752 45.85 8.07 36.17
CA ASN A 752 45.21 6.80 36.53
C ASN A 752 45.97 5.98 37.60
N LYS A 753 47.23 6.32 37.92
CA LYS A 753 47.98 5.69 39.03
C LYS A 753 47.74 6.38 40.39
N LEU A 754 47.37 7.67 40.40
CA LEU A 754 47.04 8.43 41.62
C LEU A 754 45.63 8.15 42.18
N PHE A 755 44.73 7.55 41.40
CA PHE A 755 43.34 7.26 41.82
C PHE A 755 43.09 5.80 42.26
N LYS A 756 44.12 4.95 42.32
CA LYS A 756 43.98 3.53 42.74
C LYS A 756 44.62 3.15 44.08
N ASN A 757 45.24 4.08 44.81
CA ASN A 757 45.70 3.85 46.19
C ASN A 757 45.21 4.96 47.13
N LYS A 758 43.99 4.81 47.65
CA LYS A 758 43.61 5.20 49.02
C LYS A 758 42.31 4.45 49.36
N GLN A 759 42.49 3.27 49.94
CA GLN A 759 41.49 2.55 50.70
C GLN A 759 41.77 2.85 52.19
N VAL A 760 40.69 3.00 52.98
CA VAL A 760 40.64 2.98 54.46
C VAL A 760 41.17 4.22 55.19
N TYR A 761 40.25 5.06 55.68
CA TYR A 761 39.76 5.02 57.07
C TYR A 761 38.30 5.50 57.09
#